data_AF-A0A918N5W3-F1
#
_entry.id   AF-A0A918N5W3-F1
#
_cell.length_a   1.000
_cell.length_b   1.000
_cell.length_c   1.000
_cell.angle_alpha   90.00
_cell.angle_beta   90.00
_cell.angle_gamma   90.00
#
_symmetry.space_group_name_H-M   'P 1'
#
loop_
_entity.id
_entity.type
_entity.pdbx_description
1 polymer ?
#
loop_
_entity_poly.entity_id
_entity_poly.type
_entity_poly.pdbx_seq_one_letter_code
_entity_poly.pdbx_strand_id
1 'polypeptide(L)'
;MELLFLAILVLTMVVALSSGFPVAFALPGSAILTISLAAFCGYFFAGSADAFFVEGGPVQWLNAGITNFRSVYWNVERDTLIAIPLFIFMGIMLQRSKIAEDLLVTMAQMFGPVPGGLGISVVLVGALLAATTGIVGATVIAMGMISLPAMLRNNYSHSLATGTICASGTLGQIIPPSIVLIILADQLASAADQASNIRAADYKAATGEFSMPSTLDVTSTSAGDMFMGAIIPGLLLVSLYILYILITALISPRKAPPVHYDGAFNRTFFIGVFKALFPPLALIILVLGSILLGVATVNQAGSVGAIGAILMGGYRLYEGRHRYLPVLLTGIGLLVLTVCLSIWDLNVKSIGSANEMAGIVIAAFAVVILMVGILWSLVRVHRIDETLLGVMRETVKTSSMVFIILIGAAMLTAAFRAFGGEELVRHFLTGLPGGFWTQFIVVMIVIFVLGFFLDFIEIAVVIVPLVAPILLAAPDANVTAVWLGVMVGMNLQTSFLTPPFGFALFYLRGVAPKIVKTLAIYRGVIPFIGLQLLALLIVGLMPPLVNYLPNRNFLLSENAPPPMNPKLQMCIEDELFDYYEDNEDELRRAVSDLRSANLALLPQEYREDLDESFGKVLGVFGQVEEIQSAEESIDEQADSYRPVHTEVRNIERDIARLEAEMEEKNEAILNERYSDNPSERRMENLREDIAHLEEVVVALREEIPDDWRSTRSAFQEVQRSAQTLRFQYRNAVDQAYEPVREVLDMLQATESLAGEEQALMALESVLQGGDAEAAMAEVEAVEDRMNEIAGAGDIRSSLARARRALRGDAPEWTEAREYYAEARSLYAGELSWRREASADLLPALREYHDTIRYSIGLRQQDRMPKDLAVSVAGCLSHHEDISLSF
;
A
#
# COMPACT_ATOMS: atom_id res chain seq x y z
N MET A 1 -28.08 -20.81 -19.94
CA MET A 1 -28.44 -19.80 -20.98
C MET A 1 -27.74 -18.48 -20.68
N GLU A 2 -27.29 -18.26 -19.45
CA GLU A 2 -26.52 -17.09 -19.03
C GLU A 2 -25.25 -16.90 -19.88
N LEU A 3 -24.51 -17.97 -20.21
CA LEU A 3 -23.32 -17.88 -21.09
C LEU A 3 -23.61 -17.26 -22.47
N LEU A 4 -24.83 -17.43 -23.00
CA LEU A 4 -25.24 -16.77 -24.25
C LEU A 4 -25.37 -15.26 -24.04
N PHE A 5 -26.01 -14.83 -22.95
CA PHE A 5 -26.14 -13.42 -22.62
C PHE A 5 -24.80 -12.80 -22.23
N LEU A 6 -23.93 -13.53 -21.54
CA LEU A 6 -22.54 -13.14 -21.31
C LEU A 6 -21.79 -12.94 -22.63
N ALA A 7 -21.93 -13.86 -23.59
CA ALA A 7 -21.34 -13.70 -24.92
C ALA A 7 -21.92 -12.50 -25.68
N ILE A 8 -23.24 -12.25 -25.57
CA ILE A 8 -23.89 -11.06 -26.13
C ILE A 8 -23.35 -9.79 -25.49
N LEU A 9 -23.16 -9.77 -24.16
CA LEU A 9 -22.57 -8.64 -23.44
C LEU A 9 -21.18 -8.31 -23.99
N VAL A 10 -20.30 -9.30 -24.05
CA VAL A 10 -18.93 -9.13 -24.55
C VAL A 10 -18.93 -8.72 -26.02
N LEU A 11 -19.74 -9.36 -26.85
CA LEU A 11 -19.80 -9.07 -28.28
C LEU A 11 -20.36 -7.67 -28.56
N THR A 12 -21.43 -7.27 -27.87
CA THR A 12 -21.99 -5.91 -28.00
C THR A 12 -21.00 -4.85 -27.53
N MET A 13 -20.29 -5.10 -26.43
CA MET A 13 -19.22 -4.24 -25.94
C MET A 13 -18.09 -4.13 -26.98
N VAL A 14 -17.54 -5.25 -27.45
CA VAL A 14 -16.44 -5.28 -28.44
C VAL A 14 -16.85 -4.59 -29.75
N VAL A 15 -18.06 -4.83 -30.24
CA VAL A 15 -18.56 -4.19 -31.47
C VAL A 15 -18.72 -2.68 -31.27
N ALA A 16 -19.29 -2.25 -30.14
CA ALA A 16 -19.44 -0.82 -29.83
C ALA A 16 -18.07 -0.13 -29.78
N LEU A 17 -17.10 -0.72 -29.07
CA LEU A 17 -15.74 -0.18 -28.96
C LEU A 17 -15.02 -0.18 -30.32
N SER A 18 -15.11 -1.27 -31.09
CA SER A 18 -14.46 -1.40 -32.40
C SER A 18 -15.05 -0.44 -33.44
N SER A 19 -16.31 -0.03 -33.28
CA SER A 19 -16.95 0.98 -34.13
C SER A 19 -16.46 2.42 -33.84
N GLY A 20 -15.64 2.60 -32.80
CA GLY A 20 -15.20 3.91 -32.33
C GLY A 20 -16.27 4.64 -31.51
N PHE A 21 -17.28 3.93 -31.01
CA PHE A 21 -18.30 4.52 -30.14
C PHE A 21 -17.67 4.92 -28.80
N PRO A 22 -18.05 6.06 -28.20
CA PRO A 22 -17.42 6.50 -26.95
C PRO A 22 -17.59 5.47 -25.83
N VAL A 23 -16.47 5.09 -25.22
CA VAL A 23 -16.40 4.03 -24.20
C VAL A 23 -17.35 4.28 -23.03
N ALA A 24 -17.41 5.55 -22.60
CA ALA A 24 -18.32 6.09 -21.60
C ALA A 24 -19.78 5.62 -21.76
N PHE A 25 -20.24 5.40 -22.99
CA PHE A 25 -21.58 4.91 -23.29
C PHE A 25 -21.60 3.44 -23.70
N ALA A 26 -20.50 2.91 -24.26
CA ALA A 26 -20.39 1.52 -24.68
C ALA A 26 -20.46 0.54 -23.49
N LEU A 27 -19.74 0.82 -22.39
CA LEU A 27 -19.72 -0.07 -21.22
C LEU A 27 -21.09 -0.16 -20.52
N PRO A 28 -21.72 0.94 -20.06
CA PRO A 28 -23.03 0.85 -19.41
C PRO A 28 -24.12 0.48 -20.41
N GLY A 29 -24.00 0.92 -21.67
CA GLY A 29 -24.98 0.61 -22.72
C GLY A 29 -25.05 -0.88 -23.03
N SER A 30 -23.90 -1.55 -23.19
CA SER A 30 -23.85 -3.01 -23.40
C SER A 30 -24.40 -3.77 -22.20
N ALA A 31 -24.07 -3.35 -20.97
CA ALA A 31 -24.62 -3.91 -19.73
C ALA A 31 -26.15 -3.81 -19.67
N ILE A 32 -26.69 -2.59 -19.80
CA ILE A 32 -28.14 -2.34 -19.72
C ILE A 32 -28.89 -3.05 -20.85
N LEU A 33 -28.38 -3.01 -22.09
CA LEU A 33 -29.01 -3.68 -23.22
C LEU A 33 -29.07 -5.20 -23.01
N THR A 34 -27.98 -5.79 -22.53
CA THR A 34 -27.93 -7.24 -22.34
C THR A 34 -28.80 -7.68 -21.16
N ILE A 35 -28.78 -6.97 -20.03
CA ILE A 35 -29.67 -7.25 -18.90
C ILE A 35 -31.14 -7.11 -19.33
N SER A 36 -31.48 -6.05 -20.06
CA SER A 36 -32.86 -5.83 -20.53
C SER A 36 -33.29 -6.92 -21.51
N LEU A 37 -32.40 -7.33 -22.41
CA LEU A 37 -32.66 -8.40 -23.37
C LEU A 37 -32.81 -9.75 -22.67
N ALA A 38 -31.97 -10.06 -21.68
CA ALA A 38 -32.08 -11.26 -20.87
C ALA A 38 -33.40 -11.29 -20.09
N ALA A 39 -33.79 -10.19 -19.46
CA ALA A 39 -35.07 -10.07 -18.76
C ALA A 39 -36.27 -10.24 -19.71
N PHE A 40 -36.23 -9.61 -20.88
CA PHE A 40 -37.29 -9.72 -21.88
C PHE A 40 -37.43 -11.15 -22.41
N CYS A 41 -36.30 -11.77 -22.77
CA CYS A 41 -36.27 -13.15 -23.22
C CYS A 41 -36.69 -14.12 -22.10
N GLY A 42 -36.28 -13.88 -20.85
CA GLY A 42 -36.66 -14.69 -19.70
C GLY A 42 -38.18 -14.67 -19.51
N TYR A 43 -38.77 -13.47 -19.50
CA TYR A 43 -40.22 -13.30 -19.39
C TYR A 43 -40.97 -14.01 -20.53
N PHE A 44 -40.49 -13.90 -21.77
CA PHE A 44 -41.18 -14.45 -22.95
C PHE A 44 -41.00 -15.96 -23.11
N PHE A 45 -39.81 -16.50 -22.87
CA PHE A 45 -39.47 -17.91 -23.13
C PHE A 45 -39.52 -18.81 -21.89
N ALA A 46 -39.29 -18.26 -20.70
CA ALA A 46 -39.18 -19.02 -19.45
C ALA A 46 -40.22 -18.61 -18.40
N GLY A 47 -41.10 -17.64 -18.70
CA GLY A 47 -42.19 -17.22 -17.82
C GLY A 47 -41.78 -16.32 -16.64
N SER A 48 -40.48 -16.10 -16.42
CA SER A 48 -39.97 -15.20 -15.37
C SER A 48 -38.82 -14.33 -15.89
N ALA A 49 -38.78 -13.06 -15.47
CA ALA A 49 -37.73 -12.13 -15.88
C ALA A 49 -36.34 -12.51 -15.32
N ASP A 50 -36.31 -13.37 -14.29
CA ASP A 50 -35.11 -13.76 -13.57
C ASP A 50 -34.45 -15.02 -14.15
N ALA A 51 -35.11 -15.71 -15.08
CA ALA A 51 -34.72 -17.05 -15.54
C ALA A 51 -33.32 -17.17 -16.17
N PHE A 52 -32.72 -16.07 -16.63
CA PHE A 52 -31.43 -16.08 -17.33
C PHE A 52 -30.33 -15.32 -16.56
N PHE A 53 -30.48 -15.21 -15.25
CA PHE A 53 -29.49 -14.68 -14.32
C PHE A 53 -29.03 -15.80 -13.38
N VAL A 54 -27.76 -15.79 -12.98
CA VAL A 54 -27.20 -16.81 -12.07
C VAL A 54 -27.78 -16.67 -10.67
N GLU A 55 -27.85 -15.44 -10.17
CA GLU A 55 -28.46 -15.10 -8.89
C GLU A 55 -29.32 -13.85 -9.03
N GLY A 56 -30.40 -13.74 -8.26
CA GLY A 56 -31.25 -12.54 -8.26
C GLY A 56 -31.97 -12.29 -9.60
N GLY A 57 -32.27 -11.02 -9.87
CA GLY A 57 -33.06 -10.60 -11.03
C GLY A 57 -32.53 -9.32 -11.68
N PRO A 58 -33.12 -8.89 -12.81
CA PRO A 58 -32.60 -7.77 -13.59
C PRO A 58 -32.64 -6.45 -12.83
N VAL A 59 -33.67 -6.25 -11.99
CA VAL A 59 -33.79 -5.04 -11.17
C VAL A 59 -32.72 -5.01 -10.08
N GLN A 60 -32.42 -6.16 -9.47
CA GLN A 60 -31.39 -6.31 -8.44
C GLN A 60 -30.02 -6.01 -9.03
N TRP A 61 -29.68 -6.51 -10.22
CA TRP A 61 -28.38 -6.26 -10.85
C TRP A 61 -28.22 -4.84 -11.39
N LEU A 62 -29.29 -4.26 -11.95
CA LEU A 62 -29.29 -2.84 -12.31
C LEU A 62 -29.12 -1.97 -11.06
N ASN A 63 -29.86 -2.28 -9.98
CA ASN A 63 -29.70 -1.60 -8.70
C ASN A 63 -28.30 -1.83 -8.12
N ALA A 64 -27.74 -3.04 -8.18
CA ALA A 64 -26.41 -3.37 -7.68
C ALA A 64 -25.33 -2.56 -8.40
N GLY A 65 -25.44 -2.43 -9.71
CA GLY A 65 -24.54 -1.55 -10.44
C GLY A 65 -24.75 -0.07 -10.07
N ILE A 66 -25.99 0.38 -9.84
CA ILE A 66 -26.30 1.77 -9.45
C ILE A 66 -25.85 2.05 -7.99
N THR A 67 -25.94 1.07 -7.11
CA THR A 67 -25.48 1.17 -5.72
C THR A 67 -23.96 1.09 -5.66
N ASN A 68 -23.31 0.26 -6.47
CA ASN A 68 -21.86 0.29 -6.67
C ASN A 68 -21.43 1.66 -7.19
N PHE A 69 -22.18 2.22 -8.15
CA PHE A 69 -21.99 3.60 -8.57
C PHE A 69 -22.15 4.58 -7.40
N ARG A 70 -23.23 4.52 -6.61
CA ARG A 70 -23.39 5.40 -5.43
C ARG A 70 -22.28 5.19 -4.41
N SER A 71 -21.81 3.98 -4.17
CA SER A 71 -20.73 3.69 -3.24
C SER A 71 -19.41 4.32 -3.69
N VAL A 72 -19.10 4.27 -4.99
CA VAL A 72 -17.89 4.88 -5.56
C VAL A 72 -17.90 6.42 -5.44
N TYR A 73 -19.05 7.08 -5.48
CA TYR A 73 -19.15 8.55 -5.52
C TYR A 73 -19.68 9.24 -4.25
N TRP A 74 -20.56 8.57 -3.49
CA TRP A 74 -21.22 9.15 -2.32
C TRP A 74 -20.46 8.87 -1.03
N ASN A 75 -19.59 7.84 -1.00
CA ASN A 75 -18.60 7.75 0.06
C ASN A 75 -17.53 8.79 -0.19
N VAL A 76 -17.71 9.94 0.45
CA VAL A 76 -16.73 11.05 0.52
C VAL A 76 -15.37 10.55 1.05
N GLU A 77 -15.33 9.36 1.65
CA GLU A 77 -14.14 8.69 2.20
C GLU A 77 -13.19 8.08 1.14
N ARG A 78 -13.58 7.90 -0.13
CA ARG A 78 -12.61 7.49 -1.17
C ARG A 78 -11.77 8.68 -1.62
N ASP A 79 -10.87 9.10 -0.74
CA ASP A 79 -9.95 10.23 -0.90
C ASP A 79 -9.10 10.16 -2.18
N THR A 80 -8.86 8.96 -2.71
CA THR A 80 -7.99 8.70 -3.87
C THR A 80 -8.55 9.28 -5.17
N LEU A 81 -9.88 9.24 -5.40
CA LEU A 81 -10.49 9.70 -6.64
C LEU A 81 -10.51 11.24 -6.77
N ILE A 82 -10.56 11.96 -5.65
CA ILE A 82 -10.46 13.43 -5.62
C ILE A 82 -9.08 13.90 -6.09
N ALA A 83 -8.05 13.07 -5.92
CA ALA A 83 -6.71 13.39 -6.37
C ALA A 83 -6.59 13.45 -7.90
N ILE A 84 -7.38 12.64 -8.63
CA ILE A 84 -7.28 12.53 -10.10
C ILE A 84 -7.50 13.90 -10.78
N PRO A 85 -8.60 14.65 -10.53
CA PRO A 85 -8.78 15.99 -11.09
C PRO A 85 -7.67 16.98 -10.71
N LEU A 86 -7.13 16.90 -9.49
CA LEU A 86 -6.09 17.81 -9.00
C LEU A 86 -4.76 17.58 -9.73
N PHE A 87 -4.38 16.31 -9.94
CA PHE A 87 -3.20 15.95 -10.71
C PHE A 87 -3.34 16.28 -12.20
N ILE A 88 -4.52 16.01 -12.78
CA ILE A 88 -4.83 16.42 -14.16
C ILE A 88 -4.70 17.95 -14.30
N PHE A 89 -5.27 18.71 -13.36
CA PHE A 89 -5.18 20.17 -13.35
C PHE A 89 -3.72 20.64 -13.30
N MET A 90 -2.94 20.11 -12.35
CA MET A 90 -1.52 20.43 -12.19
C MET A 90 -0.75 20.19 -13.50
N GLY A 91 -0.92 19.03 -14.12
CA GLY A 91 -0.27 18.66 -15.36
C GLY A 91 -0.60 19.59 -16.53
N ILE A 92 -1.88 19.83 -16.76
CA ILE A 92 -2.34 20.71 -17.86
C ILE A 92 -1.86 22.15 -17.61
N MET A 93 -1.85 22.60 -16.35
CA MET A 93 -1.36 23.92 -15.96
C MET A 93 0.15 24.09 -16.25
N LEU A 94 0.98 23.09 -15.93
CA LEU A 94 2.41 23.10 -16.25
C LEU A 94 2.68 23.03 -17.76
N GLN A 95 1.87 22.27 -18.51
CA GLN A 95 1.97 22.21 -19.96
C GLN A 95 1.59 23.56 -20.62
N ARG A 96 0.48 24.17 -20.20
CA ARG A 96 -0.02 25.44 -20.76
C ARG A 96 0.85 26.63 -20.38
N SER A 97 1.63 26.56 -19.30
CA SER A 97 2.54 27.62 -18.87
C SER A 97 3.90 27.64 -19.59
N LYS A 98 4.08 26.83 -20.64
CA LYS A 98 5.31 26.72 -21.47
C LYS A 98 6.56 26.22 -20.73
N ILE A 99 6.40 25.78 -19.48
CA ILE A 99 7.50 25.21 -18.68
C ILE A 99 8.12 23.99 -19.38
N ALA A 100 7.28 23.16 -20.00
CA ALA A 100 7.70 22.00 -20.80
C ALA A 100 8.67 22.35 -21.93
N GLU A 101 8.39 23.43 -22.66
CA GLU A 101 9.21 23.89 -23.79
C GLU A 101 10.58 24.38 -23.31
N ASP A 102 10.60 25.16 -22.23
CA ASP A 102 11.84 25.67 -21.63
C ASP A 102 12.73 24.56 -21.09
N LEU A 103 12.14 23.58 -20.41
CA LEU A 103 12.84 22.39 -19.93
C LEU A 103 13.49 21.64 -21.09
N LEU A 104 12.75 21.43 -22.18
CA LEU A 104 13.27 20.74 -23.35
C LEU A 104 14.46 21.49 -23.97
N VAL A 105 14.30 22.78 -24.25
CA VAL A 105 15.37 23.59 -24.85
C VAL A 105 16.61 23.61 -23.97
N THR A 106 16.43 23.76 -22.66
CA THR A 106 17.53 23.82 -21.70
C THR A 106 18.26 22.47 -21.57
N MET A 107 17.52 21.37 -21.50
CA MET A 107 18.10 20.02 -21.47
C MET A 107 18.76 19.66 -22.79
N ALA A 108 18.22 20.11 -23.93
CA ALA A 108 18.82 19.95 -25.25
C ALA A 108 20.15 20.71 -25.37
N GLN A 109 20.27 21.89 -24.77
CA GLN A 109 21.54 22.62 -24.71
C GLN A 109 22.55 21.93 -23.79
N MET A 110 22.09 21.38 -22.66
CA MET A 110 22.97 20.72 -21.69
C MET A 110 23.55 19.41 -22.22
N PHE A 111 22.71 18.55 -22.80
CA PHE A 111 23.15 17.24 -23.32
C PHE A 111 23.52 17.28 -24.80
N GLY A 112 23.19 18.34 -25.55
CA GLY A 112 23.39 18.46 -27.00
C GLY A 112 24.75 17.98 -27.51
N PRO A 113 25.87 18.38 -26.88
CA PRO A 113 27.21 17.97 -27.32
C PRO A 113 27.52 16.48 -27.16
N VAL A 114 26.77 15.77 -26.30
CA VAL A 114 26.91 14.32 -26.13
C VAL A 114 26.28 13.60 -27.32
N PRO A 115 26.90 12.53 -27.87
CA PRO A 115 26.27 11.70 -28.90
C PRO A 115 24.91 11.18 -28.43
N GLY A 116 23.84 11.43 -29.19
CA GLY A 116 22.47 11.10 -28.78
C GLY A 116 21.84 12.03 -27.75
N GLY A 117 22.53 13.12 -27.39
CA GLY A 117 22.16 14.05 -26.32
C GLY A 117 20.75 14.60 -26.41
N LEU A 118 20.31 15.01 -27.60
CA LEU A 118 18.94 15.51 -27.80
C LEU A 118 17.89 14.43 -27.53
N GLY A 119 18.16 13.17 -27.85
CA GLY A 119 17.29 12.05 -27.52
C GLY A 119 17.23 11.79 -26.01
N ILE A 120 18.38 11.88 -25.32
CA ILE A 120 18.46 11.79 -23.85
C ILE A 120 17.64 12.91 -23.20
N SER A 121 17.74 14.15 -23.72
CA SER A 121 16.93 15.27 -23.25
C SER A 121 15.43 15.01 -23.41
N VAL A 122 15.00 14.39 -24.51
CA VAL A 122 13.58 14.01 -24.71
C VAL A 122 13.14 12.99 -23.67
N VAL A 123 13.94 11.95 -23.39
CA VAL A 123 13.60 10.94 -22.37
C VAL A 123 13.50 11.57 -20.97
N LEU A 124 14.48 12.40 -20.59
CA LEU A 124 14.51 13.02 -19.26
C LEU A 124 13.38 14.04 -19.06
N VAL A 125 13.17 14.94 -20.03
CA VAL A 125 12.09 15.93 -19.95
C VAL A 125 10.75 15.24 -20.09
N GLY A 126 10.63 14.22 -20.93
CA GLY A 126 9.42 13.44 -21.04
C GLY A 126 9.12 12.70 -19.74
N ALA A 127 10.09 12.07 -19.08
CA ALA A 127 9.91 11.49 -17.75
C ALA A 127 9.39 12.51 -16.72
N LEU A 128 10.00 13.71 -16.67
CA LEU A 128 9.60 14.78 -15.75
C LEU A 128 8.19 15.33 -16.04
N LEU A 129 7.83 15.50 -17.32
CA LEU A 129 6.49 15.93 -17.70
C LEU A 129 5.45 14.84 -17.51
N ALA A 130 5.84 13.58 -17.72
CA ALA A 130 4.93 12.48 -17.57
C ALA A 130 4.57 12.25 -16.09
N ALA A 131 5.53 12.46 -15.17
CA ALA A 131 5.29 12.53 -13.73
C ALA A 131 4.27 13.60 -13.33
N THR A 132 4.15 14.70 -14.08
CA THR A 132 3.23 15.79 -13.71
C THR A 132 1.87 15.72 -14.37
N THR A 133 1.80 15.11 -15.55
CA THR A 133 0.58 15.07 -16.36
C THR A 133 -0.21 13.79 -16.20
N GLY A 134 0.46 12.63 -16.05
CA GLY A 134 -0.20 11.32 -15.98
C GLY A 134 -1.03 10.94 -17.23
N ILE A 135 -1.04 11.77 -18.28
CA ILE A 135 -1.85 11.59 -19.49
C ILE A 135 -0.92 11.39 -20.68
N VAL A 136 -0.79 10.13 -21.11
CA VAL A 136 0.12 9.72 -22.19
C VAL A 136 -0.15 10.49 -23.49
N GLY A 137 -1.42 10.62 -23.89
CA GLY A 137 -1.76 11.24 -25.17
C GLY A 137 -1.38 12.72 -25.24
N ALA A 138 -1.67 13.50 -24.20
CA ALA A 138 -1.30 14.91 -24.12
C ALA A 138 0.22 15.10 -24.20
N THR A 139 0.98 14.26 -23.49
CA THR A 139 2.44 14.33 -23.45
C THR A 139 3.07 13.94 -24.79
N VAL A 140 2.59 12.87 -25.43
CA VAL A 140 3.08 12.47 -26.76
C VAL A 140 2.79 13.55 -27.81
N ILE A 141 1.60 14.16 -27.78
CA ILE A 141 1.23 15.26 -28.69
C ILE A 141 2.12 16.48 -28.45
N ALA A 142 2.30 16.89 -27.20
CA ALA A 142 3.14 18.02 -26.83
C ALA A 142 4.60 17.81 -27.25
N MET A 143 5.18 16.67 -26.88
CA MET A 143 6.54 16.30 -27.26
C MET A 143 6.68 16.10 -28.77
N GLY A 144 5.66 15.59 -29.44
CA GLY A 144 5.63 15.49 -30.90
C GLY A 144 5.66 16.85 -31.58
N MET A 145 4.94 17.86 -31.06
CA MET A 145 4.95 19.21 -31.63
C MET A 145 6.24 19.98 -31.37
N ILE A 146 6.90 19.75 -30.23
CA ILE A 146 8.08 20.51 -29.81
C ILE A 146 9.37 19.79 -30.20
N SER A 147 9.51 18.52 -29.80
CA SER A 147 10.77 17.75 -29.89
C SER A 147 11.01 17.17 -31.27
N LEU A 148 9.97 16.67 -31.96
CA LEU A 148 10.15 16.03 -33.27
C LEU A 148 10.75 17.00 -34.31
N PRO A 149 10.26 18.24 -34.48
CA PRO A 149 10.89 19.18 -35.41
C PRO A 149 12.33 19.52 -35.03
N ALA A 150 12.64 19.63 -33.74
CA ALA A 150 13.99 19.90 -33.25
C ALA A 150 14.96 18.74 -33.57
N MET A 151 14.53 17.48 -33.39
CA MET A 151 15.32 16.30 -33.74
C MET A 151 15.55 16.18 -35.25
N LEU A 152 14.52 16.42 -36.06
CA LEU A 152 14.63 16.35 -37.51
C LEU A 152 15.54 17.45 -38.08
N ARG A 153 15.49 18.67 -37.53
CA ARG A 153 16.43 19.76 -37.91
C ARG A 153 17.89 19.43 -37.64
N ASN A 154 18.14 18.61 -36.62
CA ASN A 154 19.48 18.11 -36.27
C ASN A 154 19.82 16.77 -36.93
N ASN A 155 19.12 16.38 -38.01
CA ASN A 155 19.39 15.15 -38.78
C ASN A 155 19.29 13.85 -37.98
N TYR A 156 18.47 13.79 -36.93
CA TYR A 156 18.15 12.51 -36.28
C TYR A 156 17.39 11.60 -37.24
N SER A 157 17.65 10.29 -37.15
CA SER A 157 16.90 9.31 -37.93
C SER A 157 15.41 9.35 -37.56
N HIS A 158 14.52 9.31 -38.55
CA HIS A 158 13.07 9.44 -38.33
C HIS A 158 12.57 8.39 -37.33
N SER A 159 13.05 7.15 -37.45
CA SER A 159 12.65 6.04 -36.58
C SER A 159 13.11 6.24 -35.13
N LEU A 160 14.35 6.69 -34.91
CA LEU A 160 14.81 6.91 -33.54
C LEU A 160 14.06 8.08 -32.89
N ALA A 161 13.89 9.18 -33.63
CA ALA A 161 13.19 10.35 -33.11
C ALA A 161 11.74 10.05 -32.73
N THR A 162 10.99 9.36 -33.59
CA THR A 162 9.60 8.99 -33.31
C THR A 162 9.50 7.93 -32.20
N GLY A 163 10.41 6.95 -32.21
CA GLY A 163 10.49 5.92 -31.18
C GLY A 163 10.72 6.50 -29.79
N THR A 164 11.72 7.37 -29.65
CA THR A 164 12.04 8.04 -28.39
C THR A 164 10.88 8.88 -27.88
N ILE A 165 10.18 9.61 -28.75
CA ILE A 165 9.04 10.45 -28.34
C ILE A 165 7.85 9.60 -27.88
N CYS A 166 7.50 8.54 -28.63
CA CYS A 166 6.41 7.65 -28.23
C CYS A 166 6.72 6.94 -26.90
N ALA A 167 7.90 6.33 -26.77
CA ALA A 167 8.30 5.61 -25.57
C ALA A 167 8.45 6.54 -24.35
N SER A 168 8.95 7.77 -24.55
CA SER A 168 9.06 8.73 -23.47
C SER A 168 7.70 9.26 -23.01
N GLY A 169 6.72 9.37 -23.91
CA GLY A 169 5.38 9.82 -23.55
C GLY A 169 4.58 8.79 -22.75
N THR A 170 4.86 7.50 -22.91
CA THR A 170 4.23 6.43 -22.12
C THR A 170 4.79 6.32 -20.70
N LEU A 171 5.93 6.96 -20.37
CA LEU A 171 6.51 6.96 -19.01
C LEU A 171 5.57 7.50 -17.93
N GLY A 172 4.56 8.29 -18.30
CA GLY A 172 3.61 8.89 -17.35
C GLY A 172 2.65 7.90 -16.73
N GLN A 173 2.62 6.67 -17.23
CA GLN A 173 1.85 5.59 -16.61
C GLN A 173 2.54 5.01 -15.38
N ILE A 174 3.88 5.02 -15.33
CA ILE A 174 4.65 4.37 -14.26
C ILE A 174 5.39 5.37 -13.37
N ILE A 175 5.83 6.52 -13.89
CA ILE A 175 6.59 7.49 -13.10
C ILE A 175 5.64 8.28 -12.19
N PRO A 176 5.81 8.23 -10.85
CA PRO A 176 4.95 8.96 -9.93
C PRO A 176 5.11 10.48 -9.98
N PRO A 177 4.06 11.27 -9.67
CA PRO A 177 2.67 10.84 -9.42
C PRO A 177 1.92 10.43 -10.71
N SER A 178 1.40 9.19 -10.74
CA SER A 178 0.74 8.60 -11.92
C SER A 178 -0.74 8.37 -11.67
N ILE A 179 -1.60 8.84 -12.59
CA ILE A 179 -3.05 8.60 -12.54
C ILE A 179 -3.36 7.10 -12.67
N VAL A 180 -2.59 6.38 -13.50
CA VAL A 180 -2.75 4.93 -13.68
C VAL A 180 -2.55 4.21 -12.35
N LEU A 181 -1.47 4.55 -11.63
CA LEU A 181 -1.14 3.94 -10.34
C LEU A 181 -2.15 4.32 -9.25
N ILE A 182 -2.71 5.54 -9.27
CA ILE A 182 -3.79 5.92 -8.34
C ILE A 182 -5.02 5.03 -8.53
N ILE A 183 -5.43 4.79 -9.78
CA ILE A 183 -6.59 3.94 -10.07
C ILE A 183 -6.28 2.48 -9.73
N LEU A 184 -5.10 1.97 -10.12
CA LEU A 184 -4.69 0.61 -9.79
C LEU A 184 -4.62 0.39 -8.27
N ALA A 185 -4.15 1.37 -7.48
CA ALA A 185 -4.14 1.28 -6.02
C ALA A 185 -5.52 0.98 -5.46
N ASP A 186 -6.54 1.73 -5.87
CA ASP A 186 -7.91 1.59 -5.38
C ASP A 186 -8.53 0.25 -5.80
N GLN A 187 -8.29 -0.17 -7.04
CA GLN A 187 -8.83 -1.43 -7.56
C GLN A 187 -8.12 -2.64 -6.94
N LEU A 188 -6.81 -2.54 -6.69
CA LEU A 188 -6.03 -3.60 -6.04
C LEU A 188 -6.27 -3.67 -4.54
N ALA A 189 -6.53 -2.56 -3.86
CA ALA A 189 -6.94 -2.56 -2.46
C ALA A 189 -8.23 -3.39 -2.30
N SER A 190 -9.24 -3.09 -3.11
CA SER A 190 -10.49 -3.86 -3.10
C SER A 190 -10.30 -5.31 -3.54
N ALA A 191 -9.37 -5.59 -4.45
CA ALA A 191 -9.06 -6.95 -4.87
C ALA A 191 -8.29 -7.75 -3.80
N ALA A 192 -7.40 -7.10 -3.06
CA ALA A 192 -6.66 -7.68 -1.94
C ALA A 192 -7.60 -8.07 -0.80
N ASP A 193 -8.57 -7.22 -0.46
CA ASP A 193 -9.59 -7.53 0.54
C ASP A 193 -10.45 -8.73 0.10
N GLN A 194 -10.81 -8.82 -1.18
CA GLN A 194 -11.51 -9.98 -1.74
C GLN A 194 -10.64 -11.24 -1.70
N ALA A 195 -9.36 -11.14 -2.03
CA ALA A 195 -8.41 -12.25 -1.97
C ALA A 195 -8.20 -12.76 -0.53
N SER A 196 -8.12 -11.86 0.45
CA SER A 196 -8.08 -12.21 1.88
C SER A 196 -9.30 -13.04 2.30
N ASN A 197 -10.50 -12.63 1.88
CA ASN A 197 -11.73 -13.39 2.15
C ASN A 197 -11.72 -14.78 1.48
N ILE A 198 -11.19 -14.89 0.25
CA ILE A 198 -11.03 -16.18 -0.43
C ILE A 198 -10.08 -17.07 0.37
N ARG A 199 -8.90 -16.57 0.78
CA ARG A 199 -7.95 -17.33 1.61
C ARG A 199 -8.55 -17.75 2.94
N ALA A 200 -9.31 -16.87 3.61
CA ALA A 200 -9.97 -17.22 4.85
C ALA A 200 -10.99 -18.36 4.69
N ALA A 201 -11.70 -18.40 3.56
CA ALA A 201 -12.61 -19.48 3.22
C ALA A 201 -11.85 -20.79 2.92
N ASP A 202 -10.79 -20.72 2.12
CA ASP A 202 -9.96 -21.87 1.76
C ASP A 202 -9.25 -22.47 3.00
N TYR A 203 -8.70 -21.62 3.87
CA TYR A 203 -8.08 -22.04 5.12
C TYR A 203 -9.06 -22.77 6.03
N LYS A 204 -10.29 -22.24 6.16
CA LYS A 204 -11.36 -22.88 6.94
C LYS A 204 -11.76 -24.22 6.36
N ALA A 205 -11.84 -24.34 5.04
CA ALA A 205 -12.16 -25.60 4.36
C ALA A 205 -11.06 -26.66 4.58
N ALA A 206 -9.79 -26.24 4.55
CA ALA A 206 -8.65 -27.14 4.66
C ALA A 206 -8.33 -27.61 6.08
N THR A 207 -8.42 -26.70 7.07
CA THR A 207 -8.01 -26.94 8.46
C THR A 207 -9.20 -27.21 9.38
N GLY A 208 -10.40 -26.75 9.02
CA GLY A 208 -11.58 -26.75 9.89
C GLY A 208 -11.60 -25.61 10.92
N GLU A 209 -10.57 -24.76 10.95
CA GLU A 209 -10.49 -23.61 11.87
C GLU A 209 -11.26 -22.40 11.33
N PHE A 210 -11.98 -21.69 12.20
CA PHE A 210 -12.83 -20.57 11.79
C PHE A 210 -12.08 -19.26 11.51
N SER A 211 -10.86 -19.11 12.02
CA SER A 211 -10.06 -17.88 11.93
C SER A 211 -8.69 -18.20 11.36
N MET A 212 -8.36 -17.58 10.23
CA MET A 212 -7.04 -17.67 9.61
C MET A 212 -6.04 -16.79 10.38
N PRO A 213 -4.79 -17.26 10.61
CA PRO A 213 -3.72 -16.43 11.14
C PRO A 213 -3.48 -15.18 10.29
N SER A 214 -3.14 -14.06 10.93
CA SER A 214 -2.84 -12.82 10.22
C SER A 214 -1.60 -12.91 9.34
N THR A 215 -0.70 -13.87 9.54
CA THR A 215 0.49 -14.07 8.69
C THR A 215 0.16 -14.56 7.27
N LEU A 216 -0.98 -15.25 7.09
CA LEU A 216 -1.42 -15.77 5.78
C LEU A 216 -2.32 -14.80 5.01
N ASP A 217 -2.63 -13.66 5.63
CA ASP A 217 -3.53 -12.64 5.12
C ASP A 217 -2.91 -11.80 4.00
N VAL A 218 -3.73 -11.38 3.03
CA VAL A 218 -3.30 -10.53 1.91
C VAL A 218 -3.31 -9.07 2.35
N THR A 219 -2.15 -8.43 2.35
CA THR A 219 -2.06 -7.00 2.68
C THR A 219 -2.69 -6.13 1.59
N SER A 220 -3.65 -5.29 1.99
CA SER A 220 -4.19 -4.23 1.13
C SER A 220 -3.11 -3.18 0.80
N THR A 221 -3.33 -2.41 -0.27
CA THR A 221 -2.36 -1.42 -0.79
C THR A 221 -2.94 -0.01 -0.78
N SER A 222 -2.08 1.01 -0.65
CA SER A 222 -2.46 2.40 -0.87
C SER A 222 -1.85 2.98 -2.16
N ALA A 223 -2.33 4.17 -2.56
CA ALA A 223 -1.74 4.90 -3.68
C ALA A 223 -0.31 5.41 -3.37
N GLY A 224 0.01 5.65 -2.10
CA GLY A 224 1.38 5.97 -1.68
C GLY A 224 2.32 4.78 -1.89
N ASP A 225 1.88 3.58 -1.55
CA ASP A 225 2.65 2.34 -1.73
C ASP A 225 2.89 2.02 -3.20
N MET A 226 1.87 2.20 -4.04
CA MET A 226 2.01 2.13 -5.50
C MET A 226 3.09 3.08 -6.02
N PHE A 227 3.09 4.34 -5.54
CA PHE A 227 4.08 5.31 -5.96
C PHE A 227 5.48 4.90 -5.53
N MET A 228 5.66 4.47 -4.28
CA MET A 228 6.94 3.96 -3.78
C MET A 228 7.43 2.79 -4.61
N GLY A 229 6.57 1.79 -4.84
CA GLY A 229 6.92 0.59 -5.57
C GLY A 229 7.25 0.84 -7.05
N ALA A 230 6.72 1.91 -7.64
CA ALA A 230 6.97 2.25 -9.04
C ALA A 230 8.20 3.13 -9.29
N ILE A 231 8.80 3.77 -8.26
CA ILE A 231 9.95 4.67 -8.44
C ILE A 231 11.13 3.92 -9.07
N ILE A 232 11.53 2.78 -8.48
CA ILE A 232 12.70 2.02 -8.94
C ILE A 232 12.46 1.44 -10.35
N PRO A 233 11.33 0.74 -10.63
CA PRO A 233 10.98 0.31 -11.99
C PRO A 233 10.91 1.45 -13.01
N GLY A 234 10.36 2.61 -12.63
CA GLY A 234 10.29 3.78 -13.48
C GLY A 234 11.68 4.34 -13.83
N LEU A 235 12.58 4.44 -12.85
CA LEU A 235 13.97 4.86 -13.05
C LEU A 235 14.76 3.82 -13.85
N LEU A 236 14.50 2.52 -13.66
CA LEU A 236 15.07 1.44 -14.46
C LEU A 236 14.72 1.61 -15.94
N LEU A 237 13.43 1.84 -16.27
CA LEU A 237 12.98 2.10 -17.64
C LEU A 237 13.64 3.34 -18.26
N VAL A 238 13.67 4.45 -17.53
CA VAL A 238 14.36 5.68 -17.98
C VAL A 238 15.83 5.40 -18.27
N SER A 239 16.50 4.66 -17.39
CA SER A 239 17.92 4.30 -17.53
C SER A 239 18.15 3.40 -18.75
N LEU A 240 17.30 2.40 -18.97
CA LEU A 240 17.37 1.52 -20.14
C LEU A 240 17.18 2.30 -21.45
N TYR A 241 16.25 3.28 -21.48
CA TYR A 241 16.03 4.12 -22.66
C TYR A 241 17.23 5.02 -22.96
N ILE A 242 17.80 5.66 -21.93
CA ILE A 242 19.00 6.50 -22.07
C ILE A 242 20.18 5.66 -22.54
N LEU A 243 20.39 4.49 -21.93
CA LEU A 243 21.46 3.57 -22.29
C LEU A 243 21.32 3.10 -23.75
N TYR A 244 20.12 2.73 -24.18
CA TYR A 244 19.86 2.35 -25.57
C TYR A 244 20.16 3.48 -26.56
N ILE A 245 19.75 4.72 -26.27
CA ILE A 245 20.03 5.88 -27.13
C ILE A 245 21.53 6.14 -27.20
N LEU A 246 22.23 6.07 -26.06
CA LEU A 246 23.67 6.27 -25.98
C LEU A 246 24.43 5.19 -26.78
N ILE A 247 24.11 3.91 -26.56
CA ILE A 247 24.70 2.78 -27.30
C ILE A 247 24.45 2.93 -28.80
N THR A 248 23.22 3.31 -29.19
CA THR A 248 22.86 3.51 -30.61
C THR A 248 23.63 4.68 -31.22
N ALA A 249 23.85 5.76 -30.46
CA ALA A 249 24.62 6.91 -30.91
C ALA A 249 26.12 6.61 -31.06
N LEU A 250 26.68 5.76 -30.18
CA LEU A 250 28.07 5.31 -30.25
C LEU A 250 28.31 4.35 -31.41
N ILE A 251 27.41 3.38 -31.63
CA ILE A 251 27.52 2.39 -32.72
C ILE A 251 27.18 3.01 -34.08
N SER A 252 26.20 3.92 -34.13
CA SER A 252 25.71 4.54 -35.35
C SER A 252 25.59 6.06 -35.20
N PRO A 253 26.71 6.81 -35.25
CA PRO A 253 26.71 8.27 -35.08
C PRO A 253 25.82 9.02 -36.06
N ARG A 254 25.57 8.44 -37.25
CA ARG A 254 24.66 9.01 -38.27
C ARG A 254 23.18 9.02 -37.85
N LYS A 255 22.76 8.12 -36.95
CA LYS A 255 21.35 8.02 -36.53
C LYS A 255 20.98 9.03 -35.45
N ALA A 256 21.96 9.48 -34.67
CA ALA A 256 21.82 10.36 -33.52
C ALA A 256 23.06 11.27 -33.37
N PRO A 257 23.25 12.22 -34.30
CA PRO A 257 24.41 13.10 -34.26
C PRO A 257 24.39 14.03 -33.03
N PRO A 258 25.56 14.42 -32.50
CA PRO A 258 25.64 15.44 -31.47
C PRO A 258 25.24 16.81 -32.04
N VAL A 259 24.54 17.60 -31.22
CA VAL A 259 24.11 18.96 -31.56
C VAL A 259 25.16 19.93 -31.04
N HIS A 260 25.69 20.78 -31.92
CA HIS A 260 26.64 21.82 -31.53
C HIS A 260 25.93 22.87 -30.67
N TYR A 261 26.47 23.13 -29.48
CA TYR A 261 26.10 24.26 -28.66
C TYR A 261 27.15 25.36 -28.85
N ASP A 262 26.76 26.49 -29.43
CA ASP A 262 27.68 27.58 -29.79
C ASP A 262 28.17 28.39 -28.56
N GLY A 263 27.63 28.14 -27.37
CA GLY A 263 27.99 28.81 -26.12
C GLY A 263 29.04 28.06 -25.27
N ALA A 264 29.66 28.76 -24.31
CA ALA A 264 30.53 28.13 -23.32
C ALA A 264 29.74 27.61 -22.11
N PHE A 265 30.16 26.46 -21.55
CA PHE A 265 29.66 25.88 -20.31
C PHE A 265 30.12 26.67 -19.06
N ASN A 266 29.71 27.94 -18.98
CA ASN A 266 30.08 28.86 -17.92
C ASN A 266 29.13 28.74 -16.72
N ARG A 267 29.52 29.33 -15.58
CA ARG A 267 28.67 29.40 -14.38
C ARG A 267 27.26 29.96 -14.67
N THR A 268 27.15 30.93 -15.58
CA THR A 268 25.86 31.51 -16.02
C THR A 268 24.96 30.49 -16.71
N PHE A 269 25.52 29.57 -17.50
CA PHE A 269 24.78 28.50 -18.15
C PHE A 269 24.18 27.55 -17.11
N PHE A 270 25.00 27.06 -16.17
CA PHE A 270 24.53 26.19 -15.09
C PHE A 270 23.48 26.86 -14.20
N ILE A 271 23.60 28.17 -13.92
CA ILE A 271 22.55 28.93 -13.22
C ILE A 271 21.26 28.99 -14.04
N GLY A 272 21.35 29.14 -15.36
CA GLY A 272 20.19 29.09 -16.28
C GLY A 272 19.51 27.73 -16.25
N VAL A 273 20.29 26.64 -16.35
CA VAL A 273 19.79 25.26 -16.25
C VAL A 273 19.10 25.03 -14.92
N PHE A 274 19.74 25.42 -13.81
CA PHE A 274 19.17 25.29 -12.47
C PHE A 274 17.85 26.05 -12.35
N LYS A 275 17.78 27.30 -12.84
CA LYS A 275 16.54 28.11 -12.80
C LYS A 275 15.39 27.51 -13.62
N ALA A 276 15.69 26.78 -14.69
CA ALA A 276 14.67 26.12 -15.51
C ALA A 276 14.19 24.80 -14.89
N LEU A 277 15.12 23.98 -14.38
CA LEU A 277 14.83 22.64 -13.87
C LEU A 277 14.34 22.61 -12.42
N PHE A 278 14.88 23.48 -11.57
CA PHE A 278 14.61 23.46 -10.14
C PHE A 278 13.12 23.63 -9.81
N PRO A 279 12.36 24.59 -10.38
CA PRO A 279 10.97 24.78 -9.95
C PRO A 279 10.08 23.54 -10.21
N PRO A 280 10.03 22.95 -11.42
CA PRO A 280 9.21 21.76 -11.67
C PRO A 280 9.65 20.56 -10.83
N LEU A 281 10.96 20.34 -10.70
CA LEU A 281 11.50 19.26 -9.89
C LEU A 281 11.20 19.46 -8.40
N ALA A 282 11.31 20.68 -7.89
CA ALA A 282 10.97 21.01 -6.51
C ALA A 282 9.49 20.79 -6.23
N LEU A 283 8.59 21.08 -7.17
CA LEU A 283 7.17 20.77 -7.02
C LEU A 283 6.90 19.28 -7.02
N ILE A 284 7.53 18.51 -7.91
CA ILE A 284 7.39 17.04 -7.91
C ILE A 284 7.92 16.47 -6.59
N ILE A 285 9.11 16.88 -6.14
CA ILE A 285 9.70 16.44 -4.87
C ILE A 285 8.84 16.86 -3.68
N LEU A 286 8.26 18.06 -3.69
CA LEU A 286 7.36 18.53 -2.64
C LEU A 286 6.11 17.65 -2.57
N VAL A 287 5.46 17.41 -3.71
CA VAL A 287 4.22 16.62 -3.79
C VAL A 287 4.51 15.16 -3.48
N LEU A 288 5.43 14.52 -4.19
CA LEU A 288 5.81 13.13 -3.98
C LEU A 288 6.38 12.95 -2.56
N GLY A 289 7.29 13.81 -2.12
CA GLY A 289 7.88 13.76 -0.79
C GLY A 289 6.85 13.88 0.33
N SER A 290 5.82 14.71 0.16
CA SER A 290 4.72 14.79 1.14
C SER A 290 3.89 13.50 1.23
N ILE A 291 3.73 12.77 0.11
CA ILE A 291 3.08 11.46 0.08
C ILE A 291 3.98 10.40 0.71
N LEU A 292 5.26 10.37 0.30
CA LEU A 292 6.23 9.37 0.75
C LEU A 292 6.50 9.47 2.25
N LEU A 293 6.66 10.68 2.77
CA LEU A 293 6.90 10.90 4.20
C LEU A 293 5.62 10.77 5.04
N GLY A 294 4.46 10.47 4.45
CA GLY A 294 3.19 10.36 5.15
C GLY A 294 2.66 11.69 5.70
N VAL A 295 3.25 12.82 5.30
CA VAL A 295 2.86 14.17 5.76
C VAL A 295 1.52 14.59 5.16
N ALA A 296 1.25 14.16 3.93
CA ALA A 296 0.03 14.47 3.21
C ALA A 296 -0.52 13.25 2.49
N THR A 297 -1.84 13.07 2.54
CA THR A 297 -2.55 12.09 1.70
C THR A 297 -2.51 12.52 0.21
N VAL A 298 -2.82 11.60 -0.70
CA VAL A 298 -2.67 11.83 -2.16
C VAL A 298 -3.53 13.00 -2.66
N ASN A 299 -4.72 13.24 -2.09
CA ASN A 299 -5.56 14.41 -2.38
C ASN A 299 -4.98 15.73 -1.84
N GLN A 300 -4.44 15.73 -0.62
CA GLN A 300 -3.76 16.89 -0.01
C GLN A 300 -2.51 17.25 -0.82
N ALA A 301 -1.69 16.27 -1.17
CA ALA A 301 -0.52 16.44 -2.02
C ALA A 301 -0.90 16.93 -3.42
N GLY A 302 -1.99 16.42 -4.01
CA GLY A 302 -2.55 16.92 -5.26
C GLY A 302 -2.96 18.40 -5.18
N SER A 303 -3.51 18.84 -4.05
CA SER A 303 -3.87 20.25 -3.81
C SER A 303 -2.64 21.15 -3.73
N VAL A 304 -1.59 20.70 -3.04
CA VAL A 304 -0.27 21.37 -3.01
C VAL A 304 0.30 21.47 -4.43
N GLY A 305 0.20 20.40 -5.22
CA GLY A 305 0.58 20.35 -6.63
C GLY A 305 -0.14 21.38 -7.49
N ALA A 306 -1.48 21.44 -7.38
CA ALA A 306 -2.32 22.36 -8.13
C ALA A 306 -2.01 23.83 -7.81
N ILE A 307 -1.87 24.17 -6.52
CA ILE A 307 -1.46 25.51 -6.07
C ILE A 307 -0.06 25.84 -6.59
N GLY A 308 0.89 24.91 -6.46
CA GLY A 308 2.25 25.07 -6.97
C GLY A 308 2.29 25.34 -8.47
N ALA A 309 1.48 24.64 -9.26
CA ALA A 309 1.38 24.88 -10.70
C ALA A 309 0.77 26.25 -11.04
N ILE A 310 -0.22 26.73 -10.27
CA ILE A 310 -0.78 28.09 -10.41
C ILE A 310 0.29 29.14 -10.11
N LEU A 311 1.04 28.98 -9.02
CA LEU A 311 2.15 29.87 -8.66
C LEU A 311 3.19 29.92 -9.79
N MET A 312 3.53 28.74 -10.34
CA MET A 312 4.48 28.65 -11.46
C MET A 312 4.00 29.33 -12.73
N GLY A 313 2.77 29.05 -13.15
CA GLY A 313 2.19 29.73 -14.31
C GLY A 313 2.12 31.24 -14.11
N GLY A 314 1.79 31.68 -12.90
CA GLY A 314 1.64 33.10 -12.57
C GLY A 314 2.93 33.92 -12.72
N TYR A 315 4.09 33.36 -12.38
CA TYR A 315 5.37 34.03 -12.66
C TYR A 315 5.90 33.72 -14.06
N ARG A 316 5.63 32.54 -14.63
CA ARG A 316 6.20 32.16 -15.93
C ARG A 316 5.58 32.98 -17.05
N LEU A 317 4.25 33.09 -17.07
CA LEU A 317 3.47 33.79 -18.10
C LEU A 317 3.58 35.32 -18.03
N TYR A 318 3.95 35.88 -16.89
CA TYR A 318 4.01 37.33 -16.71
C TYR A 318 5.41 37.90 -16.96
N GLU A 319 5.51 38.85 -17.89
CA GLU A 319 6.73 39.59 -18.22
C GLU A 319 6.69 40.99 -17.59
N GLY A 320 7.21 41.16 -16.37
CA GLY A 320 7.27 42.48 -15.70
C GLY A 320 8.07 42.50 -14.41
N ARG A 321 8.23 43.69 -13.80
CA ARG A 321 9.07 43.90 -12.60
C ARG A 321 8.62 43.08 -11.39
N HIS A 322 7.32 42.83 -11.25
CA HIS A 322 6.73 42.07 -10.14
C HIS A 322 6.54 40.58 -10.46
N ARG A 323 7.35 40.01 -11.38
CA ARG A 323 7.25 38.61 -11.83
C ARG A 323 7.21 37.61 -10.68
N TYR A 324 8.22 37.61 -9.83
CA TYR A 324 8.39 36.64 -8.74
C TYR A 324 7.72 37.05 -7.41
N LEU A 325 7.10 38.23 -7.36
CA LEU A 325 6.56 38.78 -6.11
C LEU A 325 5.46 37.90 -5.48
N PRO A 326 4.47 37.36 -6.22
CA PRO A 326 3.46 36.48 -5.62
C PRO A 326 4.06 35.21 -5.00
N VAL A 327 5.00 34.56 -5.70
CA VAL A 327 5.68 33.36 -5.20
C VAL A 327 6.51 33.67 -3.95
N LEU A 328 7.18 34.84 -3.93
CA LEU A 328 7.94 35.27 -2.76
C LEU A 328 7.03 35.51 -1.55
N LEU A 329 5.87 36.14 -1.74
CA LEU A 329 4.87 36.34 -0.67
C LEU A 329 4.39 34.98 -0.13
N THR A 330 4.01 34.06 -1.01
CA THR A 330 3.61 32.71 -0.60
C THR A 330 4.72 31.97 0.15
N GLY A 331 5.97 32.06 -0.33
CA GLY A 331 7.13 31.46 0.34
C GLY A 331 7.42 32.06 1.70
N ILE A 332 7.30 33.39 1.86
CA ILE A 332 7.43 34.07 3.16
C ILE A 332 6.32 33.63 4.10
N GLY A 333 5.06 33.59 3.63
CA GLY A 333 3.93 33.11 4.43
C GLY A 333 4.15 31.68 4.91
N LEU A 334 4.59 30.78 4.03
CA LEU A 334 4.90 29.39 4.37
C LEU A 334 6.06 29.28 5.38
N LEU A 335 7.13 30.05 5.18
CA LEU A 335 8.28 30.08 6.08
C LEU A 335 7.85 30.52 7.49
N VAL A 336 7.09 31.61 7.59
CA VAL A 336 6.60 32.11 8.88
C VAL A 336 5.69 31.09 9.55
N LEU A 337 4.80 30.43 8.81
CA LEU A 337 3.96 29.34 9.35
C LEU A 337 4.79 28.17 9.87
N THR A 338 5.81 27.75 9.13
CA THR A 338 6.70 26.66 9.52
C THR A 338 7.47 27.00 10.79
N VAL A 339 7.99 28.23 10.89
CA VAL A 339 8.66 28.73 12.09
C VAL A 339 7.68 28.82 13.27
N CYS A 340 6.45 29.27 13.04
CA CYS A 340 5.43 29.32 14.08
C CYS A 340 5.10 27.93 14.63
N LEU A 341 4.89 26.94 13.75
CA LEU A 341 4.62 25.55 14.13
C LEU A 341 5.79 24.88 14.87
N SER A 342 7.02 25.33 14.63
CA SER A 342 8.21 24.80 15.31
C SER A 342 8.43 25.39 16.71
N ILE A 343 7.84 26.55 17.02
CA ILE A 343 8.09 27.28 18.27
C ILE A 343 6.86 27.21 19.20
N TRP A 344 5.65 27.27 18.63
CA TRP A 344 4.39 27.34 19.38
C TRP A 344 3.43 26.23 18.96
N ASP A 345 2.69 25.69 19.93
CA ASP A 345 1.53 24.84 19.66
C ASP A 345 0.34 25.73 19.24
N LEU A 346 -0.07 25.66 17.98
CA LEU A 346 -1.09 26.53 17.37
C LEU A 346 -2.52 26.03 17.61
N ASN A 347 -2.77 25.38 18.74
CA ASN A 347 -4.09 24.88 19.09
C ASN A 347 -4.97 25.96 19.72
N VAL A 348 -5.96 26.43 18.94
CA VAL A 348 -6.91 27.49 19.34
C VAL A 348 -7.76 27.09 20.56
N LYS A 349 -7.93 25.80 20.83
CA LYS A 349 -8.73 25.30 21.97
C LYS A 349 -7.94 25.22 23.27
N SER A 350 -6.61 25.22 23.23
CA SER A 350 -5.74 25.05 24.40
C SER A 350 -4.85 26.26 24.65
N ILE A 351 -5.40 27.47 24.54
CA ILE A 351 -4.64 28.71 24.77
C ILE A 351 -4.42 28.90 26.28
N GLY A 352 -3.20 28.66 26.74
CA GLY A 352 -2.78 28.81 28.13
C GLY A 352 -1.95 30.08 28.40
N SER A 353 -1.25 30.61 27.39
CA SER A 353 -0.31 31.74 27.57
C SER A 353 -0.45 32.89 26.56
N ALA A 354 -0.03 34.10 26.96
CA ALA A 354 0.00 35.26 26.05
C ALA A 354 0.96 35.07 24.85
N ASN A 355 1.98 34.22 25.01
CA ASN A 355 2.93 33.87 23.96
C ASN A 355 2.27 32.98 22.87
N GLU A 356 1.44 32.00 23.26
CA GLU A 356 0.66 31.19 22.32
C GLU A 356 -0.32 32.04 21.52
N MET A 357 -1.00 32.98 22.19
CA MET A 357 -1.89 33.93 21.51
C MET A 357 -1.14 34.78 20.47
N ALA A 358 0.07 35.25 20.80
CA ALA A 358 0.92 35.97 19.85
C ALA A 358 1.32 35.07 18.66
N GLY A 359 1.68 33.80 18.93
CA GLY A 359 1.98 32.81 17.90
C GLY A 359 0.81 32.59 16.93
N ILE A 360 -0.41 32.46 17.44
CA ILE A 360 -1.64 32.32 16.64
C ILE A 360 -1.89 33.57 15.78
N VAL A 361 -1.70 34.77 16.32
CA VAL A 361 -1.89 36.02 15.56
C VAL A 361 -0.87 36.14 14.42
N ILE A 362 0.39 35.81 14.67
CA ILE A 362 1.45 35.79 13.65
C ILE A 362 1.12 34.76 12.57
N ALA A 363 0.71 33.55 12.97
CA ALA A 363 0.30 32.50 12.05
C ALA A 363 -0.90 32.95 11.19
N ALA A 364 -1.92 33.59 11.77
CA ALA A 364 -3.06 34.12 11.03
C ALA A 364 -2.63 35.17 10.00
N PHE A 365 -1.73 36.08 10.35
CA PHE A 365 -1.19 37.07 9.41
C PHE A 365 -0.38 36.39 8.27
N ALA A 366 0.39 35.35 8.60
CA ALA A 366 1.13 34.57 7.62
C ALA A 366 0.19 33.82 6.64
N VAL A 367 -0.94 33.27 7.12
CA VAL A 367 -1.99 32.70 6.26
C VAL A 367 -2.56 33.75 5.31
N VAL A 368 -2.82 34.97 5.78
CA VAL A 368 -3.32 36.06 4.91
C VAL A 368 -2.29 36.40 3.83
N ILE A 369 -1.00 36.53 4.17
CA ILE A 369 0.06 36.75 3.18
C ILE A 369 0.11 35.62 2.14
N LEU A 370 0.04 34.37 2.61
CA LEU A 370 0.05 33.19 1.78
C LEU A 370 -1.12 33.20 0.79
N MET A 371 -2.33 33.48 1.28
CA MET A 371 -3.55 33.58 0.47
C MET A 371 -3.47 34.70 -0.55
N VAL A 372 -2.95 35.88 -0.18
CA VAL A 372 -2.75 36.99 -1.11
C VAL A 372 -1.80 36.61 -2.26
N GLY A 373 -0.71 35.90 -1.97
CA GLY A 373 0.22 35.41 -2.99
C GLY A 373 -0.41 34.41 -3.96
N ILE A 374 -1.21 33.48 -3.43
CA ILE A 374 -1.95 32.49 -4.24
C ILE A 374 -3.01 33.17 -5.10
N LEU A 375 -3.87 34.01 -4.51
CA LEU A 375 -4.92 34.75 -5.23
C LEU A 375 -4.33 35.65 -6.31
N TRP A 376 -3.22 36.33 -6.03
CA TRP A 376 -2.56 37.15 -7.05
C TRP A 376 -2.08 36.29 -8.22
N SER A 377 -1.48 35.13 -7.96
CA SER A 377 -1.03 34.21 -9.02
C SER A 377 -2.22 33.67 -9.81
N LEU A 378 -3.30 33.30 -9.13
CA LEU A 378 -4.56 32.85 -9.74
C LEU A 378 -5.14 33.91 -10.68
N VAL A 379 -5.22 35.16 -10.22
CA VAL A 379 -5.72 36.29 -11.03
C VAL A 379 -4.82 36.53 -12.24
N ARG A 380 -3.49 36.38 -12.12
CA ARG A 380 -2.57 36.50 -13.26
C ARG A 380 -2.80 35.42 -14.30
N VAL A 381 -2.85 34.17 -13.89
CA VAL A 381 -3.08 33.02 -14.80
C VAL A 381 -4.46 33.10 -15.45
N HIS A 382 -5.45 33.66 -14.74
CA HIS A 382 -6.77 33.90 -15.32
C HIS A 382 -6.78 35.02 -16.38
N ARG A 383 -6.07 36.13 -16.13
CA ARG A 383 -6.05 37.29 -17.03
C ARG A 383 -5.13 37.11 -18.25
N ILE A 384 -4.07 36.31 -18.14
CA ILE A 384 -3.09 36.12 -19.23
C ILE A 384 -3.53 34.94 -20.10
N ASP A 385 -3.83 35.24 -21.37
CA ASP A 385 -4.22 34.27 -22.41
C ASP A 385 -5.39 33.35 -22.02
N GLU A 386 -6.24 33.78 -21.07
CA GLU A 386 -7.29 32.97 -20.45
C GLU A 386 -6.81 31.57 -20.01
N THR A 387 -5.54 31.48 -19.60
CA THR A 387 -4.87 30.19 -19.39
C THR A 387 -5.61 29.35 -18.36
N LEU A 388 -6.05 29.95 -17.24
CA LEU A 388 -6.80 29.24 -16.20
C LEU A 388 -8.10 28.63 -16.75
N LEU A 389 -8.84 29.37 -17.57
CA LEU A 389 -10.11 28.90 -18.12
C LEU A 389 -9.88 27.73 -19.08
N GLY A 390 -8.82 27.81 -19.90
CA GLY A 390 -8.39 26.71 -20.76
C GLY A 390 -8.02 25.46 -19.96
N VAL A 391 -7.23 25.62 -18.89
CA VAL A 391 -6.82 24.52 -17.99
C VAL A 391 -8.05 23.90 -17.31
N MET A 392 -8.95 24.71 -16.76
CA MET A 392 -10.18 24.21 -16.11
C MET A 392 -11.08 23.45 -17.08
N ARG A 393 -11.28 23.95 -18.31
CA ARG A 393 -12.10 23.26 -19.32
C ARG A 393 -11.52 21.89 -19.68
N GLU A 394 -10.21 21.81 -19.93
CA GLU A 394 -9.56 20.52 -20.24
C GLU A 394 -9.55 19.58 -19.03
N THR A 395 -9.38 20.12 -17.81
CA THR A 395 -9.45 19.34 -16.57
C THR A 395 -10.83 18.74 -16.37
N VAL A 396 -11.88 19.55 -16.52
CA VAL A 396 -13.27 19.09 -16.39
C VAL A 396 -13.58 18.05 -17.46
N LYS A 397 -13.17 18.27 -18.71
CA LYS A 397 -13.40 17.33 -19.81
C LYS A 397 -12.71 15.98 -19.55
N THR A 398 -11.43 16.00 -19.17
CA THR A 398 -10.65 14.79 -18.90
C THR A 398 -11.17 14.05 -17.68
N SER A 399 -11.45 14.78 -16.58
CA SER A 399 -12.00 14.19 -15.35
C SER A 399 -13.39 13.60 -15.59
N SER A 400 -14.27 14.30 -16.33
CA SER A 400 -15.61 13.79 -16.66
C SER A 400 -15.54 12.51 -17.48
N MET A 401 -14.59 12.42 -18.43
CA MET A 401 -14.36 11.20 -19.19
C MET A 401 -13.95 10.04 -18.26
N VAL A 402 -12.94 10.24 -17.41
CA VAL A 402 -12.47 9.24 -16.43
C VAL A 402 -13.62 8.77 -15.54
N PHE A 403 -14.38 9.72 -14.98
CA PHE A 403 -15.50 9.41 -14.10
C PHE A 403 -16.61 8.65 -14.84
N ILE A 404 -17.06 9.08 -16.03
CA ILE A 404 -18.12 8.34 -16.73
C ILE A 404 -17.67 6.91 -17.08
N ILE A 405 -16.38 6.70 -17.39
CA ILE A 405 -15.82 5.35 -17.61
C ILE A 405 -15.90 4.51 -16.32
N LEU A 406 -15.51 5.07 -15.16
CA LEU A 406 -15.64 4.39 -13.85
C LEU A 406 -17.08 3.95 -13.58
N ILE A 407 -18.07 4.81 -13.88
CA ILE A 407 -19.50 4.49 -13.77
C ILE A 407 -19.88 3.34 -14.69
N GLY A 408 -19.46 3.44 -15.96
CA GLY A 408 -19.73 2.46 -16.98
C GLY A 408 -19.17 1.09 -16.65
N ALA A 409 -17.98 1.04 -16.08
CA ALA A 409 -17.33 -0.17 -15.63
C ALA A 409 -18.07 -0.83 -14.47
N ALA A 410 -18.56 -0.07 -13.47
CA ALA A 410 -19.36 -0.64 -12.38
C ALA A 410 -20.66 -1.31 -12.88
N MET A 411 -21.33 -0.71 -13.87
CA MET A 411 -22.47 -1.32 -14.57
C MET A 411 -22.09 -2.61 -15.30
N LEU A 412 -20.95 -2.58 -16.00
CA LEU A 412 -20.46 -3.73 -16.74
C LEU A 412 -20.08 -4.88 -15.80
N THR A 413 -19.36 -4.62 -14.72
CA THR A 413 -18.98 -5.64 -13.72
C THR A 413 -20.23 -6.24 -13.07
N ALA A 414 -21.25 -5.43 -12.77
CA ALA A 414 -22.52 -5.95 -12.28
C ALA A 414 -23.21 -6.86 -13.30
N ALA A 415 -23.29 -6.47 -14.57
CA ALA A 415 -23.85 -7.32 -15.63
C ALA A 415 -23.03 -8.59 -15.87
N PHE A 416 -21.71 -8.50 -15.81
CA PHE A 416 -20.80 -9.63 -15.97
C PHE A 416 -20.98 -10.64 -14.85
N ARG A 417 -21.08 -10.17 -13.59
CA ARG A 417 -21.44 -11.01 -12.42
C ARG A 417 -22.83 -11.62 -12.54
N ALA A 418 -23.81 -10.84 -13.02
CA ALA A 418 -25.18 -11.30 -13.19
C ALA A 418 -25.33 -12.54 -14.07
N PHE A 419 -24.43 -12.69 -15.06
CA PHE A 419 -24.40 -13.83 -15.99
C PHE A 419 -23.31 -14.87 -15.64
N GLY A 420 -22.73 -14.82 -14.43
CA GLY A 420 -21.72 -15.80 -13.99
C GLY A 420 -20.34 -15.63 -14.60
N GLY A 421 -20.03 -14.46 -15.17
CA GLY A 421 -18.75 -14.23 -15.83
C GLY A 421 -17.54 -14.32 -14.88
N GLU A 422 -17.71 -13.92 -13.61
CA GLU A 422 -16.64 -14.02 -12.61
C GLU A 422 -16.24 -15.47 -12.35
N GLU A 423 -17.23 -16.34 -12.15
CA GLU A 423 -17.00 -17.76 -11.91
C GLU A 423 -16.38 -18.45 -13.14
N LEU A 424 -16.83 -18.08 -14.35
CA LEU A 424 -16.24 -18.57 -15.58
C LEU A 424 -14.74 -18.25 -15.68
N VAL A 425 -14.35 -17.01 -15.35
CA VAL A 425 -12.94 -16.59 -15.39
C VAL A 425 -12.14 -17.25 -14.28
N ARG A 426 -12.72 -17.37 -13.08
CA ARG A 426 -12.13 -18.12 -11.96
C ARG A 426 -11.83 -19.56 -12.38
N HIS A 427 -12.83 -20.31 -12.83
CA HIS A 427 -12.68 -21.69 -13.29
C HIS A 427 -11.69 -21.83 -14.45
N PHE A 428 -11.70 -20.91 -15.40
CA PHE A 428 -10.73 -20.93 -16.50
C PHE A 428 -9.29 -20.77 -15.98
N LEU A 429 -9.04 -19.78 -15.11
CA LEU A 429 -7.69 -19.52 -14.59
C LEU A 429 -7.22 -20.61 -13.62
N THR A 430 -8.08 -21.09 -12.72
CA THR A 430 -7.73 -22.15 -11.76
C THR A 430 -7.56 -23.50 -12.44
N GLY A 431 -8.23 -23.74 -13.56
CA GLY A 431 -8.08 -24.96 -14.38
C GLY A 431 -6.80 -25.03 -15.22
N LEU A 432 -6.01 -23.96 -15.31
CA LEU A 432 -4.75 -23.99 -16.08
C LEU A 432 -3.67 -24.79 -15.35
N PRO A 433 -2.96 -25.69 -16.06
CA PRO A 433 -1.80 -26.37 -15.49
C PRO A 433 -0.64 -25.38 -15.30
N GLY A 434 0.10 -25.50 -14.19
CA GLY A 434 1.31 -24.71 -13.94
C GLY A 434 1.17 -23.54 -12.95
N GLY A 435 0.17 -23.60 -12.06
CA GLY A 435 0.06 -22.76 -10.86
C GLY A 435 0.00 -21.25 -11.11
N PHE A 436 0.40 -20.48 -10.10
CA PHE A 436 0.40 -19.00 -10.13
C PHE A 436 1.07 -18.41 -11.38
N TRP A 437 2.26 -18.88 -11.75
CA TRP A 437 3.04 -18.28 -12.85
C TRP A 437 2.34 -18.41 -14.20
N THR A 438 1.65 -19.53 -14.44
CA THR A 438 0.89 -19.72 -15.67
C THR A 438 -0.32 -18.79 -15.72
N GLN A 439 -1.07 -18.71 -14.62
CA GLN A 439 -2.18 -17.77 -14.48
C GLN A 439 -1.73 -16.33 -14.69
N PHE A 440 -0.64 -15.93 -14.03
CA PHE A 440 -0.06 -14.59 -14.13
C PHE A 440 0.33 -14.26 -15.58
N ILE A 441 1.06 -15.14 -16.27
CA ILE A 441 1.49 -14.91 -17.66
C ILE A 441 0.28 -14.80 -18.60
N VAL A 442 -0.72 -15.68 -18.45
CA VAL A 442 -1.94 -15.62 -19.26
C VAL A 442 -2.68 -14.31 -19.03
N VAL A 443 -2.86 -13.89 -17.78
CA VAL A 443 -3.50 -12.62 -17.42
C VAL A 443 -2.71 -11.43 -17.99
N MET A 444 -1.37 -11.46 -17.91
CA MET A 444 -0.53 -10.41 -18.50
C MET A 444 -0.69 -10.35 -20.03
N ILE A 445 -0.75 -11.48 -20.72
CA ILE A 445 -0.99 -11.51 -22.17
C ILE A 445 -2.39 -10.97 -22.51
N VAL A 446 -3.41 -11.34 -21.74
CA VAL A 446 -4.78 -10.84 -21.94
C VAL A 446 -4.84 -9.33 -21.76
N ILE A 447 -4.27 -8.80 -20.66
CA ILE A 447 -4.19 -7.36 -20.40
C ILE A 447 -3.41 -6.65 -21.53
N PHE A 448 -2.31 -7.24 -21.99
CA PHE A 448 -1.49 -6.71 -23.07
C PHE A 448 -2.28 -6.60 -24.39
N VAL A 449 -3.04 -7.64 -24.76
CA VAL A 449 -3.84 -7.63 -25.99
C VAL A 449 -5.04 -6.70 -25.86
N LEU A 450 -5.70 -6.67 -24.70
CA LEU A 450 -6.84 -5.78 -24.46
C LEU A 450 -6.44 -4.31 -24.51
N GLY A 451 -5.25 -3.96 -24.04
CA GLY A 451 -4.74 -2.59 -24.08
C GLY A 451 -4.47 -2.06 -25.49
N PHE A 452 -4.63 -2.86 -26.54
CA PHE A 452 -4.63 -2.39 -27.92
C PHE A 452 -5.93 -1.66 -28.28
N PHE A 453 -7.03 -2.02 -27.61
CA PHE A 453 -8.37 -1.54 -27.93
C PHE A 453 -8.97 -0.68 -26.80
N LEU A 454 -8.59 -0.99 -25.55
CA LEU A 454 -9.07 -0.34 -24.35
C LEU A 454 -8.01 0.60 -23.79
N ASP A 455 -8.45 1.75 -23.27
CA ASP A 455 -7.58 2.63 -22.50
C ASP A 455 -7.33 2.00 -21.09
N PHE A 456 -6.29 2.47 -20.39
CA PHE A 456 -5.82 1.84 -19.17
C PHE A 456 -6.85 1.94 -18.04
N ILE A 457 -7.69 2.99 -18.07
CA ILE A 457 -8.74 3.22 -17.07
C ILE A 457 -9.75 2.07 -17.15
N GLU A 458 -10.16 1.70 -18.35
CA GLU A 458 -11.10 0.61 -18.60
C GLU A 458 -10.53 -0.71 -18.10
N ILE A 459 -9.27 -1.01 -18.43
CA ILE A 459 -8.64 -2.25 -17.98
C ILE A 459 -8.49 -2.28 -16.47
N ALA A 460 -8.04 -1.17 -15.87
CA ALA A 460 -7.87 -1.06 -14.43
C ALA A 460 -9.19 -1.25 -13.66
N VAL A 461 -10.32 -0.81 -14.20
CA VAL A 461 -11.61 -0.86 -13.48
C VAL A 461 -12.43 -2.10 -13.85
N VAL A 462 -12.29 -2.65 -15.06
CA VAL A 462 -13.05 -3.82 -15.50
C VAL A 462 -12.28 -5.11 -15.29
N ILE A 463 -11.02 -5.17 -15.73
CA ILE A 463 -10.26 -6.41 -15.78
C ILE A 463 -9.53 -6.68 -14.46
N VAL A 464 -8.91 -5.67 -13.85
CA VAL A 464 -8.13 -5.87 -12.62
C VAL A 464 -8.99 -6.41 -11.47
N PRO A 465 -10.19 -5.89 -11.15
CA PRO A 465 -11.01 -6.45 -10.08
C PRO A 465 -11.47 -7.89 -10.35
N LEU A 466 -11.47 -8.30 -11.62
CA LEU A 466 -11.85 -9.65 -12.02
C LEU A 466 -10.71 -10.65 -11.85
N VAL A 467 -9.48 -10.28 -12.25
CA VAL A 467 -8.32 -11.20 -12.27
C VAL A 467 -7.45 -11.10 -11.03
N ALA A 468 -7.33 -9.92 -10.42
CA ALA A 468 -6.42 -9.69 -9.30
C ALA A 468 -6.80 -10.44 -8.02
N PRO A 469 -8.09 -10.57 -7.61
CA PRO A 469 -8.42 -11.35 -6.43
C PRO A 469 -7.99 -12.82 -6.56
N ILE A 470 -8.11 -13.39 -7.76
CA ILE A 470 -7.73 -14.77 -8.06
C ILE A 470 -6.21 -14.94 -7.94
N LEU A 471 -5.44 -14.01 -8.52
CA LEU A 471 -3.97 -14.05 -8.48
C LEU A 471 -3.42 -13.79 -7.07
N LEU A 472 -4.04 -12.88 -6.32
CA LEU A 472 -3.62 -12.54 -4.95
C LEU A 472 -4.02 -13.62 -3.94
N ALA A 473 -5.11 -14.34 -4.18
CA ALA A 473 -5.54 -15.45 -3.32
C ALA A 473 -4.59 -16.65 -3.41
N ALA A 474 -3.94 -16.86 -4.56
CA ALA A 474 -3.05 -18.00 -4.79
C ALA A 474 -1.92 -18.09 -3.74
N PRO A 475 -1.84 -19.18 -2.95
CA PRO A 475 -0.86 -19.32 -1.87
C PRO A 475 0.55 -19.69 -2.36
N ASP A 476 0.69 -20.25 -3.57
CA ASP A 476 1.96 -20.76 -4.12
C ASP A 476 3.08 -19.70 -4.27
N ALA A 477 2.71 -18.43 -4.43
CA ALA A 477 3.67 -17.35 -4.70
C ALA A 477 3.50 -16.14 -3.76
N ASN A 478 2.45 -16.12 -2.94
CA ASN A 478 2.11 -15.05 -1.99
C ASN A 478 2.52 -13.62 -2.43
N VAL A 479 2.08 -13.20 -3.61
CA VAL A 479 2.53 -11.93 -4.19
C VAL A 479 1.84 -10.74 -3.53
N THR A 480 2.54 -9.61 -3.44
CA THR A 480 1.95 -8.38 -2.91
C THR A 480 1.04 -7.72 -3.95
N ALA A 481 -0.03 -7.05 -3.47
CA ALA A 481 -0.83 -6.17 -4.32
C ALA A 481 0.04 -5.06 -4.96
N VAL A 482 1.12 -4.66 -4.27
CA VAL A 482 2.02 -3.62 -4.78
C VAL A 482 2.75 -4.05 -6.05
N TRP A 483 3.37 -5.23 -5.98
CA TRP A 483 4.07 -5.83 -7.09
C TRP A 483 3.14 -6.09 -8.27
N LEU A 484 1.96 -6.67 -8.04
CA LEU A 484 0.99 -6.94 -9.10
C LEU A 484 0.57 -5.65 -9.83
N GLY A 485 0.31 -4.56 -9.08
CA GLY A 485 -0.05 -3.27 -9.66
C GLY A 485 1.03 -2.64 -10.52
N VAL A 486 2.28 -2.70 -10.08
CA VAL A 486 3.43 -2.23 -10.87
C VAL A 486 3.58 -3.05 -12.15
N MET A 487 3.45 -4.38 -12.07
CA MET A 487 3.51 -5.27 -13.23
C MET A 487 2.40 -4.98 -14.24
N VAL A 488 1.15 -4.83 -13.78
CA VAL A 488 0.02 -4.42 -14.62
C VAL A 488 0.29 -3.05 -15.26
N GLY A 489 0.78 -2.06 -14.50
CA GLY A 489 1.10 -0.73 -14.99
C GLY A 489 2.17 -0.73 -16.09
N MET A 490 3.27 -1.47 -15.89
CA MET A 490 4.33 -1.63 -16.91
C MET A 490 3.84 -2.38 -18.15
N ASN A 491 2.96 -3.37 -17.97
CA ASN A 491 2.38 -4.11 -19.08
C ASN A 491 1.43 -3.24 -19.92
N LEU A 492 0.54 -2.47 -19.28
CA LEU A 492 -0.32 -1.48 -19.92
C LEU A 492 0.49 -0.46 -20.71
N GLN A 493 1.62 -0.02 -20.16
CA GLN A 493 2.54 0.88 -20.85
C GLN A 493 3.10 0.31 -22.14
N THR A 494 3.45 -0.97 -22.13
CA THR A 494 3.98 -1.68 -23.29
C THR A 494 2.89 -1.87 -24.36
N SER A 495 1.67 -2.17 -23.93
CA SER A 495 0.52 -2.28 -24.82
C SER A 495 0.25 -0.98 -25.58
N PHE A 496 0.27 0.16 -24.89
CA PHE A 496 0.04 1.49 -25.47
C PHE A 496 1.04 1.88 -26.57
N LEU A 497 2.17 1.19 -26.61
CA LEU A 497 3.28 1.42 -27.50
C LEU A 497 3.30 0.41 -28.69
N THR A 498 2.56 -0.70 -28.63
CA THR A 498 2.71 -1.83 -29.56
C THR A 498 1.94 -1.65 -30.88
N PRO A 499 2.59 -1.70 -32.06
CA PRO A 499 1.92 -1.66 -33.36
C PRO A 499 1.02 -2.88 -33.62
N PRO A 500 -0.05 -2.76 -34.43
CA PRO A 500 -0.48 -1.57 -35.17
C PRO A 500 -1.36 -0.61 -34.36
N PHE A 501 -1.78 -1.00 -33.16
CA PHE A 501 -2.87 -0.36 -32.41
C PHE A 501 -2.43 0.61 -31.30
N GLY A 502 -1.15 0.68 -30.95
CA GLY A 502 -0.67 1.51 -29.85
C GLY A 502 -1.10 2.98 -29.95
N PHE A 503 -1.89 3.44 -28.97
CA PHE A 503 -2.46 4.80 -28.94
C PHE A 503 -1.38 5.89 -29.04
N ALA A 504 -0.23 5.69 -28.40
CA ALA A 504 0.90 6.62 -28.47
C ALA A 504 1.38 6.85 -29.91
N LEU A 505 1.30 5.82 -30.76
CA LEU A 505 1.72 5.88 -32.16
C LEU A 505 0.76 6.76 -32.97
N PHE A 506 -0.55 6.63 -32.73
CA PHE A 506 -1.57 7.45 -33.38
C PHE A 506 -1.55 8.90 -32.92
N TYR A 507 -1.35 9.13 -31.63
CA TYR A 507 -1.18 10.48 -31.09
C TYR A 507 0.01 11.19 -31.71
N LEU A 508 1.17 10.53 -31.81
CA LEU A 508 2.32 11.10 -32.50
C LEU A 508 2.04 11.29 -34.00
N ARG A 509 1.39 10.32 -34.65
CA ARG A 509 1.04 10.42 -36.08
C ARG A 509 0.14 11.63 -36.37
N GLY A 510 -0.76 11.97 -35.46
CA GLY A 510 -1.66 13.14 -35.57
C GLY A 510 -0.91 14.48 -35.67
N VAL A 511 0.27 14.59 -35.07
CA VAL A 511 1.10 15.81 -35.09
C VAL A 511 2.34 15.71 -35.98
N ALA A 512 2.74 14.50 -36.38
CA ALA A 512 3.95 14.28 -37.16
C ALA A 512 3.84 14.83 -38.59
N PRO A 513 4.89 15.51 -39.10
CA PRO A 513 4.92 16.02 -40.47
C PRO A 513 4.89 14.89 -41.49
N LYS A 514 4.35 15.16 -42.69
CA LYS A 514 4.17 14.17 -43.78
C LYS A 514 5.46 13.44 -44.22
N ILE A 515 6.63 14.00 -43.89
CA ILE A 515 7.94 13.39 -44.16
C ILE A 515 8.20 12.12 -43.34
N VAL A 516 7.54 11.98 -42.18
CA VAL A 516 7.61 10.81 -41.32
C VAL A 516 6.50 9.83 -41.71
N LYS A 517 6.88 8.68 -42.29
CA LYS A 517 5.94 7.61 -42.63
C LYS A 517 5.53 6.81 -41.38
N THR A 518 4.31 6.29 -41.34
CA THR A 518 3.82 5.44 -40.24
C THR A 518 4.74 4.24 -39.97
N LEU A 519 5.24 3.60 -41.02
CA LEU A 519 6.23 2.52 -40.93
C LEU A 519 7.52 2.92 -40.19
N ALA A 520 7.93 4.19 -40.29
CA ALA A 520 9.10 4.68 -39.56
C ALA A 520 8.78 4.84 -38.06
N ILE A 521 7.55 5.22 -37.70
CA ILE A 521 7.07 5.24 -36.31
C ILE A 521 7.09 3.82 -35.75
N TYR A 522 6.49 2.85 -36.45
CA TYR A 522 6.45 1.46 -36.01
C TYR A 522 7.84 0.86 -35.83
N ARG A 523 8.73 1.01 -36.83
CA ARG A 523 10.10 0.53 -36.74
C ARG A 523 10.90 1.21 -35.63
N GLY A 524 10.60 2.48 -35.36
CA GLY A 524 11.23 3.26 -34.32
C GLY A 524 10.96 2.76 -32.91
N VAL A 525 9.79 2.20 -32.71
CA VAL A 525 9.26 1.84 -31.40
C VAL A 525 9.60 0.40 -30.98
N ILE A 526 9.79 -0.52 -31.94
CA ILE A 526 10.13 -1.93 -31.67
C ILE A 526 11.28 -2.11 -30.65
N PRO A 527 12.41 -1.38 -30.74
CA PRO A 527 13.48 -1.50 -29.75
C PRO A 527 13.04 -1.11 -28.33
N PHE A 528 12.20 -0.08 -28.20
CA PHE A 528 11.69 0.36 -26.90
C PHE A 528 10.70 -0.63 -26.29
N ILE A 529 9.87 -1.29 -27.10
CA ILE A 529 9.03 -2.41 -26.65
C ILE A 529 9.90 -3.54 -26.09
N GLY A 530 10.98 -3.89 -26.80
CA GLY A 530 11.93 -4.90 -26.31
C GLY A 530 12.56 -4.52 -24.96
N LEU A 531 12.88 -3.23 -24.76
CA LEU A 531 13.39 -2.74 -23.47
C LEU A 531 12.33 -2.75 -22.37
N GLN A 532 11.06 -2.47 -22.70
CA GLN A 532 9.96 -2.55 -21.75
C GLN A 532 9.68 -3.99 -21.30
N LEU A 533 9.68 -4.94 -22.25
CA LEU A 533 9.55 -6.36 -21.93
C LEU A 533 10.74 -6.87 -21.10
N LEU A 534 11.95 -6.39 -21.40
CA LEU A 534 13.13 -6.69 -20.58
C LEU A 534 12.98 -6.11 -19.16
N ALA A 535 12.52 -4.86 -19.02
CA ALA A 535 12.29 -4.26 -17.71
C ALA A 535 11.20 -5.01 -16.94
N LEU A 536 10.10 -5.39 -17.60
CA LEU A 536 9.02 -6.21 -17.02
C LEU A 536 9.56 -7.55 -16.52
N LEU A 537 10.44 -8.20 -17.29
CA LEU A 537 11.11 -9.44 -16.87
C LEU A 537 12.01 -9.23 -15.65
N ILE A 538 12.84 -8.17 -15.65
CA ILE A 538 13.74 -7.85 -14.52
C ILE A 538 12.93 -7.61 -13.24
N VAL A 539 11.88 -6.80 -13.31
CA VAL A 539 11.01 -6.48 -12.17
C VAL A 539 10.21 -7.71 -11.74
N GLY A 540 9.79 -8.54 -12.69
CA GLY A 540 9.07 -9.78 -12.41
C GLY A 540 9.92 -10.82 -11.66
N LEU A 541 11.20 -10.92 -11.98
CA LEU A 541 12.15 -11.84 -11.35
C LEU A 541 12.73 -11.31 -10.03
N MET A 542 12.65 -9.99 -9.79
CA MET A 542 13.19 -9.34 -8.60
C MET A 542 12.11 -8.53 -7.87
N PRO A 543 11.22 -9.19 -7.10
CA PRO A 543 10.20 -8.52 -6.28
C PRO A 543 10.72 -7.40 -5.36
N PRO A 544 11.95 -7.48 -4.79
CA PRO A 544 12.50 -6.40 -3.96
C PRO A 544 12.64 -5.06 -4.68
N LEU A 545 12.70 -5.02 -6.02
CA LEU A 545 12.69 -3.75 -6.76
C LEU A 545 11.40 -2.97 -6.56
N VAL A 546 10.30 -3.65 -6.21
CA VAL A 546 9.00 -3.04 -5.96
C VAL A 546 8.68 -2.96 -4.47
N ASN A 547 8.89 -4.04 -3.72
CA ASN A 547 8.40 -4.15 -2.34
C ASN A 547 9.31 -3.47 -1.30
N TYR A 548 10.61 -3.33 -1.56
CA TYR A 548 11.57 -2.84 -0.57
C TYR A 548 11.34 -1.42 -0.13
N LEU A 549 11.13 -0.49 -1.08
CA LEU A 549 10.95 0.91 -0.74
C LEU A 549 9.65 1.17 0.05
N PRO A 550 8.48 0.60 -0.34
CA PRO A 550 7.27 0.63 0.48
C PRO A 550 7.48 0.06 1.91
N ASN A 551 8.02 -1.15 2.02
CA ASN A 551 8.21 -1.82 3.32
C ASN A 551 9.15 -1.01 4.23
N ARG A 552 10.27 -0.54 3.68
CA ARG A 552 11.23 0.29 4.41
C ARG A 552 10.61 1.58 4.92
N ASN A 553 9.83 2.26 4.09
CA ASN A 553 9.19 3.50 4.50
C ASN A 553 8.12 3.25 5.57
N PHE A 554 7.32 2.20 5.41
CA PHE A 554 6.30 1.80 6.38
C PHE A 554 6.90 1.48 7.76
N LEU A 555 7.96 0.67 7.81
CA LEU A 555 8.62 0.26 9.07
C LEU A 555 9.44 1.37 9.73
N LEU A 556 9.89 2.38 8.98
CA LEU A 556 10.60 3.55 9.53
C LEU A 556 9.66 4.72 9.89
N SER A 557 8.36 4.61 9.56
CA SER A 557 7.38 5.66 9.82
C SER A 557 7.03 5.77 11.31
N GLU A 558 6.43 6.90 11.72
CA GLU A 558 5.94 7.06 13.09
C GLU A 558 4.76 6.14 13.41
N ASN A 559 4.06 5.67 12.38
CA ASN A 559 2.93 4.74 12.47
C ASN A 559 3.37 3.28 12.27
N ALA A 560 4.68 3.00 12.36
CA ALA A 560 5.19 1.65 12.19
C ALA A 560 4.56 0.70 13.23
N PRO A 561 4.19 -0.52 12.82
CA PRO A 561 3.66 -1.53 13.74
C PRO A 561 4.70 -1.87 14.82
N PRO A 562 4.25 -2.19 16.04
CA PRO A 562 5.15 -2.62 17.10
C PRO A 562 5.83 -3.95 16.73
N PRO A 563 7.04 -4.22 17.26
CA PRO A 563 7.80 -5.43 16.97
C PRO A 563 7.09 -6.70 17.40
N MET A 564 6.04 -6.64 18.23
CA MET A 564 5.19 -7.79 18.61
C MET A 564 4.25 -8.27 17.49
N ASN A 565 4.12 -7.52 16.38
CA ASN A 565 3.21 -7.85 15.29
C ASN A 565 3.54 -9.23 14.69
N PRO A 566 2.57 -10.16 14.58
CA PRO A 566 2.77 -11.51 14.03
C PRO A 566 3.38 -11.53 12.63
N LYS A 567 3.03 -10.58 11.75
CA LYS A 567 3.52 -10.51 10.36
C LYS A 567 5.02 -10.21 10.27
N LEU A 568 5.63 -9.67 11.33
CA LEU A 568 7.04 -9.31 11.34
C LEU A 568 7.92 -10.36 12.03
N GLN A 569 7.31 -11.25 12.81
CA GLN A 569 8.05 -12.12 13.73
C GLN A 569 9.07 -13.00 13.02
N MET A 570 8.71 -13.58 11.87
CA MET A 570 9.60 -14.48 11.15
C MET A 570 10.90 -13.78 10.77
N CYS A 571 10.81 -12.66 10.04
CA CYS A 571 11.96 -11.84 9.67
C CYS A 571 12.72 -11.23 10.86
N ILE A 572 12.02 -10.89 11.96
CA ILE A 572 12.69 -10.40 13.17
C ILE A 572 13.48 -11.53 13.83
N GLU A 573 12.90 -12.72 13.92
CA GLU A 573 13.51 -13.90 14.54
C GLU A 573 14.74 -14.32 13.75
N ASP A 574 14.68 -14.35 12.42
CA ASP A 574 15.82 -14.70 11.57
C ASP A 574 17.02 -13.76 11.83
N GLU A 575 16.78 -12.44 11.88
CA GLU A 575 17.85 -11.47 12.20
C GLU A 575 18.34 -11.54 13.66
N LEU A 576 17.45 -11.87 14.60
CA LEU A 576 17.81 -12.01 16.01
C LEU A 576 18.59 -13.29 16.28
N PHE A 577 18.32 -14.37 15.55
CA PHE A 577 19.02 -15.65 15.69
C PHE A 577 20.49 -15.48 15.27
N ASP A 578 20.74 -14.84 14.13
CA ASP A 578 22.09 -14.44 13.71
C ASP A 578 22.77 -13.55 14.78
N TYR A 579 22.02 -12.59 15.35
CA TYR A 579 22.55 -11.75 16.43
C TYR A 579 22.92 -12.55 17.68
N TYR A 580 22.13 -13.56 18.07
CA TYR A 580 22.41 -14.39 19.24
C TYR A 580 23.66 -15.25 19.06
N GLU A 581 23.89 -15.79 17.86
CA GLU A 581 25.10 -16.53 17.53
C GLU A 581 26.36 -15.66 17.66
N ASP A 582 26.29 -14.42 17.17
CA ASP A 582 27.43 -13.49 17.22
C ASP A 582 27.68 -12.88 18.62
N ASN A 583 26.65 -12.79 19.47
CA ASN A 583 26.70 -12.03 20.74
C ASN A 583 26.41 -12.87 21.99
N GLU A 584 26.45 -14.20 21.91
CA GLU A 584 26.19 -15.11 23.04
C GLU A 584 27.06 -14.78 24.26
N ASP A 585 28.38 -14.61 24.06
CA ASP A 585 29.33 -14.30 25.13
C ASP A 585 29.03 -12.96 25.82
N GLU A 586 28.49 -11.99 25.09
CA GLU A 586 28.12 -10.68 25.63
C GLU A 586 26.87 -10.78 26.51
N LEU A 587 25.83 -11.46 26.04
CA LEU A 587 24.60 -11.67 26.78
C LEU A 587 24.84 -12.51 28.05
N ARG A 588 25.67 -13.56 27.96
CA ARG A 588 26.08 -14.36 29.13
C ARG A 588 26.86 -13.54 30.16
N ARG A 589 27.76 -12.67 29.70
CA ARG A 589 28.51 -11.75 30.58
C ARG A 589 27.57 -10.76 31.25
N ALA A 590 26.63 -10.15 30.52
CA ALA A 590 25.67 -9.20 31.07
C ALA A 590 24.84 -9.82 32.21
N VAL A 591 24.39 -11.08 32.05
CA VAL A 591 23.70 -11.83 33.12
C VAL A 591 24.63 -12.05 34.32
N SER A 592 25.88 -12.46 34.09
CA SER A 592 26.87 -12.68 35.16
C SER A 592 27.17 -11.40 35.94
N ASP A 593 27.32 -10.28 35.23
CA ASP A 593 27.65 -8.98 35.82
C ASP A 593 26.51 -8.50 36.72
N LEU A 594 25.26 -8.57 36.26
CA LEU A 594 24.10 -8.21 37.09
C LEU A 594 23.89 -9.18 38.27
N ARG A 595 24.13 -10.49 38.08
CA ARG A 595 24.11 -11.46 39.19
C ARG A 595 25.16 -11.20 40.26
N SER A 596 26.28 -10.57 39.88
CA SER A 596 27.34 -10.17 40.81
C SER A 596 27.02 -8.90 41.60
N ALA A 597 26.01 -8.13 41.17
CA ALA A 597 25.52 -6.95 41.88
C ALA A 597 24.75 -7.34 43.16
N ASN A 598 24.52 -6.35 44.03
CA ASN A 598 23.89 -6.58 45.33
C ASN A 598 22.37 -6.72 45.25
N LEU A 599 21.88 -7.82 44.64
CA LEU A 599 20.45 -8.14 44.51
C LEU A 599 19.74 -8.40 45.85
N ALA A 600 20.48 -8.51 46.95
CA ALA A 600 19.93 -8.66 48.29
C ALA A 600 19.13 -7.42 48.75
N LEU A 601 19.36 -6.26 48.13
CA LEU A 601 18.64 -5.02 48.39
C LEU A 601 17.18 -5.04 47.89
N LEU A 602 16.86 -5.94 46.96
CA LEU A 602 15.51 -6.11 46.46
C LEU A 602 14.69 -7.03 47.39
N PRO A 603 13.37 -6.78 47.51
CA PRO A 603 12.42 -7.73 48.09
C PRO A 603 12.55 -9.13 47.48
N GLN A 604 12.14 -10.16 48.24
CA GLN A 604 12.30 -11.56 47.84
C GLN A 604 11.62 -11.88 46.51
N GLU A 605 10.40 -11.39 46.30
CA GLU A 605 9.59 -11.58 45.08
C GLU A 605 10.35 -11.14 43.83
N TYR A 606 10.75 -9.86 43.75
CA TYR A 606 11.51 -9.34 42.60
C TYR A 606 12.88 -10.01 42.39
N ARG A 607 13.47 -10.55 43.46
CA ARG A 607 14.74 -11.29 43.35
C ARG A 607 14.54 -12.65 42.71
N GLU A 608 13.45 -13.34 43.06
CA GLU A 608 13.08 -14.62 42.46
C GLU A 608 12.72 -14.41 40.97
N ASP A 609 11.94 -13.37 40.65
CA ASP A 609 11.57 -13.05 39.27
C ASP A 609 12.78 -12.69 38.39
N LEU A 610 13.75 -11.93 38.94
CA LEU A 610 15.00 -11.63 38.23
C LEU A 610 15.88 -12.87 38.02
N ASP A 611 15.92 -13.80 38.98
CA ASP A 611 16.69 -15.03 38.79
C ASP A 611 16.06 -15.97 37.76
N GLU A 612 14.72 -16.04 37.74
CA GLU A 612 13.98 -16.74 36.69
C GLU A 612 14.23 -16.09 35.32
N SER A 613 14.22 -14.76 35.24
CA SER A 613 14.58 -14.00 34.04
C SER A 613 15.97 -14.38 33.52
N PHE A 614 16.99 -14.43 34.39
CA PHE A 614 18.34 -14.85 34.00
C PHE A 614 18.37 -16.28 33.45
N GLY A 615 17.62 -17.19 34.08
CA GLY A 615 17.45 -18.56 33.58
C GLY A 615 16.88 -18.59 32.16
N LYS A 616 15.83 -17.79 31.90
CA LYS A 616 15.20 -17.69 30.58
C LYS A 616 16.14 -17.09 29.53
N VAL A 617 16.85 -15.99 29.85
CA VAL A 617 17.86 -15.40 28.96
C VAL A 617 18.91 -16.43 28.54
N LEU A 618 19.44 -17.19 29.48
CA LEU A 618 20.45 -18.22 29.20
C LEU A 618 19.87 -19.45 28.47
N GLY A 619 18.56 -19.67 28.58
CA GLY A 619 17.83 -20.74 27.90
C GLY A 619 17.51 -20.44 26.44
N VAL A 620 17.45 -19.15 26.05
CA VAL A 620 17.13 -18.73 24.67
C VAL A 620 18.02 -19.42 23.64
N PHE A 621 19.33 -19.50 23.89
CA PHE A 621 20.28 -20.10 22.94
C PHE A 621 19.93 -21.56 22.58
N GLY A 622 19.54 -22.36 23.57
CA GLY A 622 19.10 -23.74 23.33
C GLY A 622 17.76 -23.81 22.59
N GLN A 623 16.84 -22.88 22.88
CA GLN A 623 15.57 -22.80 22.15
C GLN A 623 15.77 -22.42 20.69
N VAL A 624 16.73 -21.53 20.38
CA VAL A 624 17.07 -21.14 19.01
C VAL A 624 17.62 -22.34 18.23
N GLU A 625 18.53 -23.11 18.83
CA GLU A 625 19.06 -24.35 18.22
C GLU A 625 17.96 -25.38 17.95
N GLU A 626 17.02 -25.55 18.89
CA GLU A 626 15.84 -26.42 18.70
C GLU A 626 14.92 -25.92 17.58
N ILE A 627 14.71 -24.61 17.44
CA ILE A 627 13.90 -24.02 16.37
C ILE A 627 14.57 -24.19 15.01
N GLN A 628 15.85 -23.85 14.89
CA GLN A 628 16.63 -24.02 13.66
C GLN A 628 16.64 -25.49 13.22
N SER A 629 16.85 -26.44 14.15
CA SER A 629 16.79 -27.87 13.85
C SER A 629 15.38 -28.34 13.42
N ALA A 630 14.33 -27.78 14.01
CA ALA A 630 12.96 -28.06 13.62
C ALA A 630 12.65 -27.51 12.21
N GLU A 631 13.20 -26.35 11.84
CA GLU A 631 13.06 -25.76 10.51
C GLU A 631 13.80 -26.53 9.43
N GLU A 632 15.04 -26.93 9.69
CA GLU A 632 15.77 -27.84 8.78
C GLU A 632 14.97 -29.14 8.54
N SER A 633 14.32 -29.66 9.59
CA SER A 633 13.46 -30.84 9.49
C SER A 633 12.20 -30.59 8.66
N ILE A 634 11.63 -29.37 8.72
CA ILE A 634 10.50 -28.99 7.86
C ILE A 634 10.94 -28.93 6.42
N ASP A 635 12.07 -28.27 6.13
CA ASP A 635 12.57 -28.09 4.76
C ASP A 635 12.92 -29.43 4.11
N GLU A 636 13.59 -30.33 4.84
CA GLU A 636 13.92 -31.67 4.35
C GLU A 636 12.65 -32.49 4.04
N GLN A 637 11.63 -32.39 4.89
CA GLN A 637 10.36 -33.09 4.65
C GLN A 637 9.51 -32.42 3.56
N ALA A 638 9.57 -31.09 3.45
CA ALA A 638 8.82 -30.30 2.48
C ALA A 638 9.16 -30.70 1.04
N ASP A 639 10.43 -31.02 0.75
CA ASP A 639 10.85 -31.49 -0.58
C ASP A 639 10.15 -32.78 -1.01
N SER A 640 9.91 -33.70 -0.06
CA SER A 640 9.20 -34.95 -0.31
C SER A 640 7.67 -34.80 -0.26
N TYR A 641 7.18 -33.91 0.61
CA TYR A 641 5.76 -33.69 0.84
C TYR A 641 5.10 -32.83 -0.26
N ARG A 642 5.79 -31.79 -0.74
CA ARG A 642 5.23 -30.82 -1.69
C ARG A 642 4.69 -31.46 -2.98
N PRO A 643 5.38 -32.40 -3.66
CA PRO A 643 4.84 -33.05 -4.86
C PRO A 643 3.52 -33.80 -4.59
N VAL A 644 3.48 -34.57 -3.51
CA VAL A 644 2.30 -35.36 -3.11
C VAL A 644 1.17 -34.43 -2.66
N HIS A 645 1.50 -33.37 -1.90
CA HIS A 645 0.56 -32.33 -1.50
C HIS A 645 -0.07 -31.68 -2.73
N THR A 646 0.72 -31.18 -3.68
CA THR A 646 0.22 -30.54 -4.89
C THR A 646 -0.64 -31.49 -5.72
N GLU A 647 -0.24 -32.75 -5.86
CA GLU A 647 -1.04 -33.77 -6.57
C GLU A 647 -2.40 -33.99 -5.90
N VAL A 648 -2.42 -34.27 -4.59
CA VAL A 648 -3.68 -34.51 -3.86
C VAL A 648 -4.55 -33.26 -3.80
N ARG A 649 -3.98 -32.06 -3.63
CA ARG A 649 -4.75 -30.81 -3.67
C ARG A 649 -5.36 -30.54 -5.04
N ASN A 650 -4.67 -30.88 -6.12
CA ASN A 650 -5.26 -30.79 -7.46
C ASN A 650 -6.45 -31.74 -7.61
N ILE A 651 -6.32 -32.98 -7.11
CA ILE A 651 -7.41 -33.97 -7.10
C ILE A 651 -8.58 -33.49 -6.23
N GLU A 652 -8.33 -33.05 -4.99
CA GLU A 652 -9.36 -32.53 -4.07
C GLU A 652 -10.08 -31.32 -4.68
N ARG A 653 -9.35 -30.42 -5.35
CA ARG A 653 -9.91 -29.28 -6.06
C ARG A 653 -10.78 -29.71 -7.24
N ASP A 654 -10.34 -30.70 -8.02
CA ASP A 654 -11.13 -31.25 -9.11
C ASP A 654 -12.40 -31.94 -8.59
N ILE A 655 -12.31 -32.70 -7.49
CA ILE A 655 -13.46 -33.29 -6.80
C ILE A 655 -14.44 -32.20 -6.34
N ALA A 656 -13.95 -31.17 -5.64
CA ALA A 656 -14.79 -30.07 -5.15
C ALA A 656 -15.51 -29.34 -6.31
N ARG A 657 -14.82 -29.16 -7.46
CA ARG A 657 -15.43 -28.61 -8.67
C ARG A 657 -16.56 -29.50 -9.20
N LEU A 658 -16.33 -30.80 -9.29
CA LEU A 658 -17.35 -31.75 -9.77
C LEU A 658 -18.53 -31.87 -8.79
N GLU A 659 -18.27 -31.83 -7.48
CA GLU A 659 -19.31 -31.83 -6.44
C GLU A 659 -20.17 -30.56 -6.52
N ALA A 660 -19.56 -29.39 -6.74
CA ALA A 660 -20.30 -28.15 -6.97
C ALA A 660 -21.14 -28.21 -8.26
N GLU A 661 -20.61 -28.79 -9.34
CA GLU A 661 -21.36 -28.99 -10.59
C GLU A 661 -22.54 -29.97 -10.39
N MET A 662 -22.36 -31.00 -9.58
CA MET A 662 -23.45 -31.91 -9.19
C MET A 662 -24.52 -31.20 -8.36
N GLU A 663 -24.12 -30.33 -7.43
CA GLU A 663 -25.04 -29.54 -6.62
C GLU A 663 -25.86 -28.58 -7.49
N GLU A 664 -25.23 -27.88 -8.43
CA GLU A 664 -25.91 -27.02 -9.42
C GLU A 664 -26.91 -27.82 -10.27
N LYS A 665 -26.52 -29.00 -10.76
CA LYS A 665 -27.44 -29.89 -11.51
C LYS A 665 -28.59 -30.40 -10.64
N ASN A 666 -28.35 -30.68 -9.36
CA ASN A 666 -29.39 -31.07 -8.41
C ASN A 666 -30.38 -29.93 -8.15
N GLU A 667 -29.89 -28.71 -7.96
CA GLU A 667 -30.74 -27.52 -7.88
C GLU A 667 -31.54 -27.32 -9.19
N ALA A 668 -30.92 -27.53 -10.35
CA ALA A 668 -31.62 -27.47 -11.64
C ALA A 668 -32.74 -28.51 -11.74
N ILE A 669 -32.56 -29.73 -11.20
CA ILE A 669 -33.62 -30.75 -11.11
C ILE A 669 -34.76 -30.27 -10.20
N LEU A 670 -34.43 -29.70 -9.03
CA LEU A 670 -35.43 -29.17 -8.10
C LEU A 670 -36.24 -28.04 -8.76
N ASN A 671 -35.55 -27.10 -9.41
CA ASN A 671 -36.18 -25.98 -10.12
C ASN A 671 -37.07 -26.46 -11.27
N GLU A 672 -36.64 -27.45 -12.05
CA GLU A 672 -37.45 -28.05 -13.12
C GLU A 672 -38.68 -28.77 -12.56
N ARG A 673 -38.55 -29.48 -11.42
CA ARG A 673 -39.67 -30.16 -10.75
C ARG A 673 -40.76 -29.21 -10.29
N TYR A 674 -40.40 -28.00 -9.85
CA TYR A 674 -41.35 -26.97 -9.40
C TYR A 674 -41.74 -25.98 -10.51
N SER A 675 -41.29 -26.20 -11.75
CA SER A 675 -41.66 -25.35 -12.89
C SER A 675 -43.12 -25.58 -13.33
N ASP A 676 -43.70 -24.58 -14.00
CA ASP A 676 -45.09 -24.65 -14.51
C ASP A 676 -45.32 -25.80 -15.50
N ASN A 677 -44.25 -26.36 -16.10
CA ASN A 677 -44.33 -27.43 -17.11
C ASN A 677 -43.10 -28.37 -17.02
N PRO A 678 -43.06 -29.31 -16.05
CA PRO A 678 -41.87 -30.11 -15.76
C PRO A 678 -41.57 -31.12 -16.88
N SER A 679 -40.32 -31.13 -17.38
CA SER A 679 -39.84 -32.10 -18.36
C SER A 679 -39.14 -33.29 -17.71
N GLU A 680 -39.78 -34.47 -17.69
CA GLU A 680 -39.16 -35.70 -17.18
C GLU A 680 -37.87 -36.06 -17.92
N ARG A 681 -37.82 -35.87 -19.24
CA ARG A 681 -36.63 -36.17 -20.05
C ARG A 681 -35.43 -35.30 -19.68
N ARG A 682 -35.66 -34.04 -19.33
CA ARG A 682 -34.58 -33.13 -18.91
C ARG A 682 -34.06 -33.53 -17.53
N MET A 683 -34.96 -33.86 -16.60
CA MET A 683 -34.57 -34.34 -15.28
C MET A 683 -33.79 -35.65 -15.36
N GLU A 684 -34.16 -36.58 -16.26
CA GLU A 684 -33.44 -37.83 -16.42
C GLU A 684 -32.04 -37.62 -17.00
N ASN A 685 -31.88 -36.76 -18.02
CA ASN A 685 -30.57 -36.39 -18.53
C ASN A 685 -29.67 -35.78 -17.42
N LEU A 686 -30.23 -34.89 -16.58
CA LEU A 686 -29.47 -34.30 -15.47
C LEU A 686 -29.06 -35.36 -14.43
N ARG A 687 -29.89 -36.38 -14.17
CA ARG A 687 -29.54 -37.50 -13.30
C ARG A 687 -28.44 -38.39 -13.90
N GLU A 688 -28.51 -38.65 -15.21
CA GLU A 688 -27.45 -39.39 -15.91
C GLU A 688 -26.12 -38.62 -15.84
N ASP A 689 -26.13 -37.31 -16.06
CA ASP A 689 -24.96 -36.45 -15.89
C ASP A 689 -24.42 -36.55 -14.46
N ILE A 690 -25.27 -36.43 -13.43
CA ILE A 690 -24.85 -36.55 -12.03
C ILE A 690 -24.24 -37.93 -11.76
N ALA A 691 -24.84 -39.01 -12.25
CA ALA A 691 -24.31 -40.35 -12.05
C ALA A 691 -22.93 -40.53 -12.72
N HIS A 692 -22.73 -39.95 -13.91
CA HIS A 692 -21.42 -39.92 -14.56
C HIS A 692 -20.41 -39.09 -13.76
N LEU A 693 -20.80 -37.91 -13.26
CA LEU A 693 -19.94 -37.08 -12.41
C LEU A 693 -19.56 -37.80 -11.11
N GLU A 694 -20.50 -38.51 -10.48
CA GLU A 694 -20.26 -39.35 -9.31
C GLU A 694 -19.22 -40.44 -9.61
N GLU A 695 -19.31 -41.10 -10.76
CA GLU A 695 -18.33 -42.11 -11.19
C GLU A 695 -16.93 -41.50 -11.36
N VAL A 696 -16.82 -40.30 -11.95
CA VAL A 696 -15.55 -39.58 -12.08
C VAL A 696 -15.00 -39.17 -10.72
N VAL A 697 -15.84 -38.68 -9.80
CA VAL A 697 -15.42 -38.34 -8.43
C VAL A 697 -14.89 -39.56 -7.69
N VAL A 698 -15.54 -40.72 -7.83
CA VAL A 698 -15.06 -41.97 -7.24
C VAL A 698 -13.71 -42.36 -7.82
N ALA A 699 -13.54 -42.30 -9.15
CA ALA A 699 -12.26 -42.59 -9.80
C ALA A 699 -11.14 -41.64 -9.33
N LEU A 700 -11.40 -40.34 -9.24
CA LEU A 700 -10.44 -39.36 -8.73
C LEU A 700 -10.06 -39.62 -7.26
N ARG A 701 -11.01 -40.03 -6.42
CA ARG A 701 -10.72 -40.40 -5.03
C ARG A 701 -9.82 -41.63 -4.92
N GLU A 702 -9.89 -42.55 -5.87
CA GLU A 702 -9.00 -43.71 -5.95
C GLU A 702 -7.59 -43.36 -6.45
N GLU A 703 -7.41 -42.23 -7.13
CA GLU A 703 -6.09 -41.72 -7.55
C GLU A 703 -5.29 -41.11 -6.38
N ILE A 704 -5.95 -40.79 -5.25
CA ILE A 704 -5.27 -40.27 -4.05
C ILE A 704 -4.37 -41.37 -3.48
N PRO A 705 -3.05 -41.10 -3.27
CA PRO A 705 -2.13 -42.08 -2.72
C PRO A 705 -2.57 -42.61 -1.34
N ASP A 706 -2.47 -43.93 -1.13
CA ASP A 706 -2.87 -44.60 0.12
C ASP A 706 -2.12 -44.06 1.35
N ASP A 707 -0.88 -43.59 1.17
CA ASP A 707 -0.01 -43.04 2.20
C ASP A 707 -0.27 -41.56 2.51
N TRP A 708 -1.14 -40.88 1.74
CA TRP A 708 -1.44 -39.44 1.90
C TRP A 708 -1.77 -39.06 3.34
N ARG A 709 -2.65 -39.83 4.01
CA ARG A 709 -3.08 -39.52 5.38
C ARG A 709 -1.92 -39.59 6.37
N SER A 710 -1.06 -40.60 6.24
CA SER A 710 0.13 -40.74 7.09
C SER A 710 1.15 -39.64 6.80
N THR A 711 1.41 -39.35 5.53
CA THR A 711 2.41 -38.35 5.11
C THR A 711 1.98 -36.94 5.52
N ARG A 712 0.71 -36.57 5.30
CA ARG A 712 0.12 -35.30 5.78
C ARG A 712 0.18 -35.18 7.30
N SER A 713 -0.18 -36.24 8.02
CA SER A 713 -0.18 -36.23 9.48
C SER A 713 1.23 -36.08 10.06
N ALA A 714 2.22 -36.74 9.45
CA ALA A 714 3.63 -36.60 9.83
C ALA A 714 4.13 -35.17 9.63
N PHE A 715 3.89 -34.57 8.45
CA PHE A 715 4.31 -33.20 8.15
C PHE A 715 3.61 -32.17 9.06
N GLN A 716 2.29 -32.32 9.28
CA GLN A 716 1.54 -31.45 10.18
C GLN A 716 2.06 -31.49 11.63
N GLU A 717 2.51 -32.66 12.10
CA GLU A 717 3.05 -32.77 13.45
C GLU A 717 4.38 -32.01 13.59
N VAL A 718 5.26 -32.11 12.59
CA VAL A 718 6.51 -31.36 12.55
C VAL A 718 6.24 -29.85 12.50
N GLN A 719 5.30 -29.42 11.66
CA GLN A 719 4.92 -28.00 11.58
C GLN A 719 4.34 -27.47 12.90
N ARG A 720 3.45 -28.23 13.56
CA ARG A 720 2.92 -27.87 14.88
C ARG A 720 4.01 -27.83 15.95
N SER A 721 4.95 -28.76 15.90
CA SER A 721 6.10 -28.78 16.81
C SER A 721 6.93 -27.51 16.65
N ALA A 722 7.31 -27.12 15.43
CA ALA A 722 8.05 -25.89 15.17
C ALA A 722 7.28 -24.63 15.62
N GLN A 723 5.97 -24.55 15.33
CA GLN A 723 5.12 -23.45 15.79
C GLN A 723 5.07 -23.36 17.32
N THR A 724 5.01 -24.51 18.00
CA THR A 724 5.03 -24.59 19.46
C THR A 724 6.35 -24.10 20.03
N LEU A 725 7.48 -24.49 19.42
CA LEU A 725 8.81 -24.02 19.81
C LEU A 725 8.94 -22.50 19.64
N ARG A 726 8.54 -21.94 18.48
CA ARG A 726 8.54 -20.48 18.27
C ARG A 726 7.62 -19.76 19.26
N PHE A 727 6.45 -20.31 19.59
CA PHE A 727 5.58 -19.75 20.63
C PHE A 727 6.23 -19.77 22.03
N GLN A 728 6.88 -20.87 22.40
CA GLN A 728 7.60 -20.99 23.66
C GLN A 728 8.77 -20.02 23.74
N TYR A 729 9.54 -19.88 22.66
CA TYR A 729 10.60 -18.88 22.54
C TYR A 729 10.07 -17.45 22.73
N ARG A 730 9.00 -17.08 22.00
CA ARG A 730 8.38 -15.74 22.13
C ARG A 730 7.94 -15.44 23.57
N ASN A 731 7.32 -16.41 24.24
CA ASN A 731 6.95 -16.26 25.65
C ASN A 731 8.17 -16.19 26.56
N ALA A 732 9.21 -16.98 26.29
CA ALA A 732 10.43 -16.98 27.09
C ALA A 732 11.16 -15.64 27.02
N VAL A 733 11.30 -15.05 25.83
CA VAL A 733 11.93 -13.73 25.67
C VAL A 733 11.10 -12.60 26.29
N ASP A 734 9.77 -12.66 26.15
CA ASP A 734 8.87 -11.69 26.77
C ASP A 734 8.96 -11.78 28.31
N GLN A 735 8.87 -12.98 28.88
CA GLN A 735 8.99 -13.20 30.33
C GLN A 735 10.41 -12.99 30.87
N ALA A 736 11.44 -13.08 30.03
CA ALA A 736 12.81 -12.78 30.43
C ALA A 736 13.02 -11.26 30.61
N TYR A 737 12.39 -10.44 29.79
CA TYR A 737 12.59 -8.99 29.81
C TYR A 737 11.67 -8.24 30.79
N GLU A 738 10.43 -8.73 30.97
CA GLU A 738 9.40 -8.06 31.78
C GLU A 738 9.85 -7.75 33.23
N PRO A 739 10.41 -8.69 34.01
CA PRO A 739 10.87 -8.40 35.39
C PRO A 739 11.97 -7.34 35.46
N VAL A 740 12.86 -7.32 34.45
CA VAL A 740 13.96 -6.36 34.37
C VAL A 740 13.43 -4.94 34.17
N ARG A 741 12.45 -4.80 33.26
CA ARG A 741 11.78 -3.53 32.99
C ARG A 741 11.00 -3.05 34.22
N GLU A 742 10.24 -3.93 34.87
CA GLU A 742 9.46 -3.59 36.07
C GLU A 742 10.33 -3.07 37.21
N VAL A 743 11.42 -3.78 37.54
CA VAL A 743 12.35 -3.35 38.59
C VAL A 743 13.02 -2.03 38.21
N LEU A 744 13.41 -1.87 36.95
CA LEU A 744 14.03 -0.63 36.46
C LEU A 744 13.07 0.57 36.58
N ASP A 745 11.82 0.43 36.13
CA ASP A 745 10.81 1.49 36.17
C ASP A 745 10.47 1.89 37.62
N MET A 746 10.36 0.91 38.52
CA MET A 746 10.14 1.16 39.95
C MET A 746 11.28 1.95 40.58
N LEU A 747 12.53 1.59 40.28
CA LEU A 747 13.71 2.28 40.81
C LEU A 747 13.88 3.69 40.20
N GLN A 748 13.54 3.87 38.92
CA GLN A 748 13.53 5.20 38.30
C GLN A 748 12.45 6.12 38.88
N ALA A 749 11.31 5.55 39.28
CA ALA A 749 10.20 6.28 39.90
C ALA A 749 10.41 6.63 41.39
N THR A 750 11.56 6.27 41.98
CA THR A 750 11.85 6.49 43.42
C THR A 750 11.74 7.96 43.83
N GLU A 751 12.28 8.88 43.03
CA GLU A 751 12.21 10.33 43.33
C GLU A 751 10.78 10.87 43.17
N SER A 752 10.03 10.39 42.18
CA SER A 752 8.61 10.74 42.02
C SER A 752 7.77 10.28 43.21
N LEU A 753 8.01 9.05 43.70
CA LEU A 753 7.38 8.54 44.91
C LEU A 753 7.76 9.38 46.14
N ALA A 754 9.04 9.73 46.29
CA ALA A 754 9.52 10.59 47.37
C ALA A 754 8.84 11.97 47.37
N GLY A 755 8.55 12.52 46.19
CA GLY A 755 7.91 13.83 46.03
C GLY A 755 6.47 13.89 46.57
N GLU A 756 5.77 12.75 46.63
CA GLU A 756 4.38 12.68 47.11
C GLU A 756 4.26 12.58 48.64
N GLU A 757 5.37 12.53 49.39
CA GLU A 757 5.37 12.43 50.85
C GLU A 757 4.49 13.49 51.51
N GLN A 758 4.64 14.75 51.08
CA GLN A 758 3.91 15.87 51.66
C GLN A 758 2.41 15.78 51.40
N ALA A 759 2.02 15.38 50.18
CA ALA A 759 0.62 15.22 49.81
C ALA A 759 -0.04 14.06 50.56
N LEU A 760 0.68 12.94 50.70
CA LEU A 760 0.21 11.79 51.47
C LEU A 760 0.05 12.13 52.95
N MET A 761 0.99 12.87 53.54
CA MET A 761 0.92 13.29 54.96
C MET A 761 -0.21 14.31 55.21
N ALA A 762 -0.54 15.15 54.23
CA ALA A 762 -1.63 16.12 54.34
C ALA A 762 -3.01 15.46 54.55
N LEU A 763 -3.21 14.26 53.99
CA LEU A 763 -4.47 13.50 54.14
C LEU A 763 -4.78 13.13 55.60
N GLU A 764 -3.79 13.05 56.49
CA GLU A 764 -4.02 12.77 57.91
C GLU A 764 -4.94 13.83 58.54
N SER A 765 -4.77 15.10 58.15
CA SER A 765 -5.60 16.19 58.65
C SER A 765 -7.01 16.18 58.04
N VAL A 766 -7.13 15.77 56.77
CA VAL A 766 -8.40 15.67 56.03
C VAL A 766 -9.26 14.53 56.57
N LEU A 767 -8.64 13.42 56.97
CA LEU A 767 -9.31 12.22 57.47
C LEU A 767 -9.69 12.28 58.97
N GLN A 768 -9.42 13.40 59.66
CA GLN A 768 -9.85 13.62 61.05
C GLN A 768 -11.35 13.99 61.18
N GLY A 769 -12.02 14.31 60.07
CA GLY A 769 -13.45 14.60 59.98
C GLY A 769 -13.73 15.93 59.29
N GLY A 770 -14.94 16.10 58.74
CA GLY A 770 -15.32 17.29 57.99
C GLY A 770 -16.37 16.97 56.93
N ASP A 771 -16.25 17.62 55.78
CA ASP A 771 -17.03 17.30 54.58
C ASP A 771 -16.47 16.04 53.91
N ALA A 772 -17.28 14.98 53.84
CA ALA A 772 -16.90 13.70 53.26
C ALA A 772 -16.67 13.81 51.75
N GLU A 773 -17.38 14.69 51.05
CA GLU A 773 -17.25 14.87 49.60
C GLU A 773 -15.90 15.54 49.26
N ALA A 774 -15.53 16.58 50.01
CA ALA A 774 -14.22 17.20 49.92
C ALA A 774 -13.07 16.25 50.30
N ALA A 775 -13.26 15.43 51.35
CA ALA A 775 -12.25 14.46 51.76
C ALA A 775 -12.03 13.36 50.71
N MET A 776 -13.09 12.87 50.08
CA MET A 776 -12.98 11.91 48.97
C MET A 776 -12.24 12.51 47.77
N ALA A 777 -12.50 13.77 47.42
CA ALA A 777 -11.83 14.44 46.29
C ALA A 777 -10.32 14.61 46.54
N GLU A 778 -9.91 14.94 47.77
CA GLU A 778 -8.48 15.05 48.13
C GLU A 778 -7.78 13.68 48.14
N VAL A 779 -8.45 12.63 48.63
CA VAL A 779 -7.90 11.25 48.56
C VAL A 779 -7.81 10.78 47.11
N GLU A 780 -8.81 11.06 46.28
CA GLU A 780 -8.81 10.75 44.85
C GLU A 780 -7.67 11.46 44.11
N ALA A 781 -7.39 12.72 44.43
CA ALA A 781 -6.27 13.44 43.83
C ALA A 781 -4.91 12.81 44.16
N VAL A 782 -4.72 12.27 45.36
CA VAL A 782 -3.49 11.54 45.73
C VAL A 782 -3.48 10.14 45.12
N GLU A 783 -4.62 9.46 45.06
CA GLU A 783 -4.79 8.16 44.38
C GLU A 783 -4.40 8.25 42.90
N ASP A 784 -4.87 9.28 42.19
CA ASP A 784 -4.58 9.51 40.77
C ASP A 784 -3.09 9.77 40.54
N ARG A 785 -2.43 10.55 41.41
CA ARG A 785 -0.96 10.74 41.32
C ARG A 785 -0.18 9.47 41.63
N MET A 786 -0.63 8.68 42.60
CA MET A 786 -0.02 7.37 42.89
C MET A 786 -0.23 6.37 41.75
N ASN A 787 -1.29 6.51 40.96
CA ASN A 787 -1.53 5.66 39.79
C ASN A 787 -0.50 5.87 38.66
N GLU A 788 0.10 7.05 38.58
CA GLU A 788 1.13 7.37 37.59
C GLU A 788 2.53 6.86 37.98
N ILE A 789 2.71 6.39 39.23
CA ILE A 789 4.01 5.96 39.78
C ILE A 789 4.15 4.44 39.69
N ALA A 790 5.19 3.97 38.98
CA ALA A 790 5.49 2.56 38.82
C ALA A 790 5.67 1.85 40.18
N GLY A 791 4.97 0.73 40.37
CA GLY A 791 4.99 -0.08 41.60
C GLY A 791 4.29 0.54 42.81
N ALA A 792 3.49 1.61 42.67
CA ALA A 792 2.70 2.18 43.78
C ALA A 792 1.27 1.58 43.90
N GLY A 793 1.02 0.45 43.23
CA GLY A 793 -0.31 -0.17 43.10
C GLY A 793 -0.98 -0.53 44.43
N ASP A 794 -0.22 -1.07 45.40
CA ASP A 794 -0.75 -1.45 46.72
C ASP A 794 -1.05 -0.25 47.61
N ILE A 795 -0.24 0.81 47.48
CA ILE A 795 -0.48 2.10 48.14
C ILE A 795 -1.77 2.71 47.59
N ARG A 796 -1.90 2.78 46.26
CA ARG A 796 -3.12 3.22 45.57
C ARG A 796 -4.33 2.39 45.96
N SER A 797 -4.22 1.06 45.98
CA SER A 797 -5.30 0.15 46.36
C SER A 797 -5.81 0.42 47.78
N SER A 798 -4.90 0.72 48.70
CA SER A 798 -5.21 1.07 50.09
C SER A 798 -5.85 2.47 50.20
N LEU A 799 -5.38 3.46 49.43
CA LEU A 799 -6.03 4.77 49.33
C LEU A 799 -7.43 4.69 48.70
N ALA A 800 -7.62 3.86 47.68
CA ALA A 800 -8.92 3.62 47.06
C ALA A 800 -9.91 2.94 48.02
N ARG A 801 -9.43 2.05 48.91
CA ARG A 801 -10.22 1.50 50.02
C ARG A 801 -10.60 2.59 51.03
N ALA A 802 -9.65 3.47 51.40
CA ALA A 802 -9.91 4.61 52.27
C ALA A 802 -10.99 5.56 51.69
N ARG A 803 -10.91 5.87 50.39
CA ARG A 803 -11.92 6.66 49.67
C ARG A 803 -13.29 5.99 49.66
N ARG A 804 -13.33 4.68 49.37
CA ARG A 804 -14.58 3.90 49.35
C ARG A 804 -15.30 3.89 50.70
N ALA A 805 -14.56 3.87 51.81
CA ALA A 805 -15.15 3.89 53.15
C ALA A 805 -15.86 5.23 53.48
N LEU A 806 -15.55 6.31 52.76
CA LEU A 806 -16.18 7.63 52.92
C LEU A 806 -17.41 7.85 52.01
N ARG A 807 -17.78 6.86 51.19
CA ARG A 807 -18.81 6.98 50.16
C ARG A 807 -20.22 6.71 50.69
N GLY A 808 -21.17 7.61 50.41
CA GLY A 808 -22.59 7.44 50.70
C GLY A 808 -23.08 8.25 51.90
N ASP A 809 -24.32 8.01 52.34
CA ASP A 809 -25.00 8.83 53.36
C ASP A 809 -24.45 8.64 54.79
N ALA A 810 -23.60 7.61 55.02
CA ALA A 810 -23.01 7.27 56.31
C ALA A 810 -21.50 6.95 56.18
N PRO A 811 -20.62 7.97 56.15
CA PRO A 811 -19.17 7.78 55.97
C PRO A 811 -18.50 7.11 57.18
N GLU A 812 -17.71 6.06 56.93
CA GLU A 812 -16.98 5.28 57.94
C GLU A 812 -15.55 5.81 58.15
N TRP A 813 -15.45 6.95 58.84
CA TRP A 813 -14.18 7.65 59.09
C TRP A 813 -13.13 6.84 59.84
N THR A 814 -13.52 5.83 60.62
CA THR A 814 -12.57 4.95 61.32
C THR A 814 -11.91 3.98 60.36
N GLU A 815 -12.68 3.34 59.49
CA GLU A 815 -12.18 2.40 58.49
C GLU A 815 -11.31 3.13 57.45
N ALA A 816 -11.71 4.34 57.04
CA ALA A 816 -10.92 5.20 56.16
C ALA A 816 -9.52 5.52 56.74
N ARG A 817 -9.42 5.76 58.05
CA ARG A 817 -8.15 6.02 58.74
C ARG A 817 -7.27 4.78 58.86
N GLU A 818 -7.88 3.60 59.04
CA GLU A 818 -7.16 2.32 59.06
C GLU A 818 -6.52 2.03 57.70
N TYR A 819 -7.27 2.14 56.60
CA TYR A 819 -6.73 1.96 55.26
C TYR A 819 -5.70 3.03 54.87
N TYR A 820 -5.84 4.26 55.35
CA TYR A 820 -4.83 5.30 55.18
C TYR A 820 -3.53 5.00 55.96
N ALA A 821 -3.65 4.48 57.19
CA ALA A 821 -2.49 4.06 57.97
C ALA A 821 -1.76 2.87 57.30
N GLU A 822 -2.51 1.93 56.72
CA GLU A 822 -1.99 0.85 55.88
C GLU A 822 -1.23 1.42 54.67
N ALA A 823 -1.82 2.36 53.93
CA ALA A 823 -1.18 3.02 52.79
C ALA A 823 0.13 3.74 53.18
N ARG A 824 0.17 4.40 54.34
CA ARG A 824 1.40 5.04 54.87
C ARG A 824 2.48 4.04 55.22
N SER A 825 2.10 2.91 55.83
CA SER A 825 3.04 1.85 56.16
C SER A 825 3.66 1.26 54.90
N LEU A 826 2.83 0.99 53.88
CA LEU A 826 3.28 0.51 52.58
C LEU A 826 4.20 1.54 51.89
N TYR A 827 3.83 2.81 51.89
CA TYR A 827 4.65 3.90 51.35
C TYR A 827 6.03 3.98 52.01
N ALA A 828 6.09 3.95 53.34
CA ALA A 828 7.37 4.01 54.06
C ALA A 828 8.24 2.78 53.81
N GLY A 829 7.62 1.59 53.72
CA GLY A 829 8.29 0.35 53.34
C GLY A 829 8.90 0.45 51.93
N GLU A 830 8.08 0.82 50.95
CA GLU A 830 8.49 0.95 49.55
C GLU A 830 9.61 1.98 49.35
N LEU A 831 9.48 3.16 49.95
CA LEU A 831 10.47 4.22 49.80
C LEU A 831 11.85 3.85 50.39
N SER A 832 11.87 3.06 51.47
CA SER A 832 13.10 2.71 52.18
C SER A 832 14.02 1.84 51.32
N TRP A 833 13.51 0.72 50.81
CA TRP A 833 14.32 -0.20 50.01
C TRP A 833 14.64 0.37 48.62
N ARG A 834 13.70 1.12 48.01
CA ARG A 834 13.93 1.75 46.69
C ARG A 834 15.07 2.77 46.73
N ARG A 835 15.19 3.57 47.80
CA ARG A 835 16.30 4.53 47.95
C ARG A 835 17.66 3.84 48.06
N GLU A 836 17.74 2.74 48.79
CA GLU A 836 18.98 1.96 48.92
C GLU A 836 19.33 1.23 47.62
N ALA A 837 18.35 0.57 46.99
CA ALA A 837 18.52 -0.14 45.73
C ALA A 837 18.82 0.79 44.54
N SER A 838 18.20 1.97 44.47
CA SER A 838 18.44 2.93 43.38
C SER A 838 19.85 3.54 43.41
N ALA A 839 20.50 3.62 44.57
CA ALA A 839 21.85 4.15 44.69
C ALA A 839 22.92 3.16 44.17
N ASP A 840 22.71 1.85 44.38
CA ASP A 840 23.71 0.81 44.11
C ASP A 840 23.39 -0.03 42.85
N LEU A 841 22.12 -0.40 42.66
CA LEU A 841 21.70 -1.37 41.65
C LEU A 841 21.27 -0.74 40.32
N LEU A 842 20.80 0.52 40.35
CA LEU A 842 20.27 1.20 39.16
C LEU A 842 21.27 1.30 37.99
N PRO A 843 22.59 1.58 38.20
CA PRO A 843 23.55 1.59 37.10
C PRO A 843 23.71 0.22 36.44
N ALA A 844 23.84 -0.84 37.23
CA ALA A 844 23.99 -2.21 36.74
C ALA A 844 22.73 -2.71 36.01
N LEU A 845 21.54 -2.39 36.54
CA LEU A 845 20.27 -2.71 35.89
C LEU A 845 20.10 -1.97 34.57
N ARG A 846 20.52 -0.71 34.46
CA ARG A 846 20.48 0.05 33.20
C ARG A 846 21.41 -0.55 32.15
N GLU A 847 22.63 -0.89 32.52
CA GLU A 847 23.60 -1.51 31.60
C GLU A 847 23.10 -2.87 31.09
N TYR A 848 22.59 -3.71 32.00
CA TYR A 848 21.98 -4.98 31.63
C TYR A 848 20.76 -4.79 30.72
N HIS A 849 19.84 -3.90 31.11
CA HIS A 849 18.66 -3.55 30.32
C HIS A 849 19.05 -3.09 28.91
N ASP A 850 19.99 -2.17 28.77
CA ASP A 850 20.39 -1.62 27.48
C ASP A 850 21.02 -2.69 26.56
N THR A 851 21.66 -3.70 27.15
CA THR A 851 22.22 -4.85 26.42
C THR A 851 21.13 -5.78 25.88
N ILE A 852 20.09 -6.07 26.69
CA ILE A 852 19.05 -7.04 26.29
C ILE A 852 17.83 -6.42 25.61
N ARG A 853 17.64 -5.10 25.70
CA ARG A 853 16.43 -4.38 25.25
C ARG A 853 16.10 -4.60 23.77
N TYR A 854 17.10 -4.56 22.90
CA TYR A 854 16.91 -4.66 21.44
C TYR A 854 17.15 -6.05 20.87
N SER A 855 17.38 -7.03 21.76
CA SER A 855 17.48 -8.44 21.41
C SER A 855 16.32 -9.19 22.06
N ILE A 856 16.48 -9.59 23.32
CA ILE A 856 15.47 -10.35 24.10
C ILE A 856 14.22 -9.51 24.37
N GLY A 857 14.39 -8.23 24.73
CA GLY A 857 13.29 -7.32 25.04
C GLY A 857 12.63 -6.66 23.83
N LEU A 858 13.01 -7.01 22.61
CA LEU A 858 12.64 -6.27 21.40
C LEU A 858 11.12 -6.21 21.21
N ARG A 859 10.42 -7.33 21.42
CA ARG A 859 8.97 -7.46 21.23
C ARG A 859 8.15 -6.53 22.12
N GLN A 860 8.69 -6.14 23.28
CA GLN A 860 8.04 -5.23 24.23
C GLN A 860 8.38 -3.75 23.99
N GLN A 861 9.17 -3.43 22.96
CA GLN A 861 9.46 -2.05 22.58
C GLN A 861 8.32 -1.47 21.75
N ASP A 862 8.09 -0.17 21.85
CA ASP A 862 7.12 0.50 20.99
C ASP A 862 7.53 0.45 19.51
N ARG A 863 8.85 0.47 19.24
CA ARG A 863 9.41 0.53 17.89
C ARG A 863 10.72 -0.26 17.78
N MET A 864 10.95 -0.81 16.60
CA MET A 864 12.22 -1.45 16.25
C MET A 864 13.34 -0.42 16.06
N PRO A 865 14.60 -0.79 16.35
CA PRO A 865 15.77 -0.03 15.89
C PRO A 865 15.74 0.18 14.38
N LYS A 866 16.25 1.32 13.92
CA LYS A 866 16.25 1.68 12.49
C LYS A 866 17.01 0.67 11.63
N ASP A 867 18.12 0.14 12.14
CA ASP A 867 18.95 -0.82 11.40
C ASP A 867 18.20 -2.15 11.21
N LEU A 868 17.60 -2.67 12.29
CA LEU A 868 16.75 -3.87 12.22
C LEU A 868 15.54 -3.67 11.31
N ALA A 869 14.87 -2.51 11.39
CA ALA A 869 13.74 -2.20 10.51
C ALA A 869 14.12 -2.23 9.02
N VAL A 870 15.36 -1.88 8.67
CA VAL A 870 15.87 -1.94 7.29
C VAL A 870 16.12 -3.38 6.85
N SER A 871 16.68 -4.23 7.72
CA SER A 871 16.85 -5.67 7.43
C SER A 871 15.51 -6.38 7.28
N VAL A 872 14.59 -6.18 8.22
CA VAL A 872 13.23 -6.74 8.19
C VAL A 872 12.47 -6.29 6.93
N ALA A 873 12.64 -5.03 6.51
CA ALA A 873 12.08 -4.56 5.24
C ALA A 873 12.64 -5.33 4.04
N GLY A 874 13.93 -5.68 4.06
CA GLY A 874 14.58 -6.54 3.07
C GLY A 874 13.93 -7.91 3.01
N CYS A 875 13.83 -8.60 4.15
CA CYS A 875 13.20 -9.92 4.28
C CYS A 875 11.75 -9.93 3.73
N LEU A 876 10.89 -9.00 4.19
CA LEU A 876 9.50 -8.87 3.74
C LEU A 876 9.31 -8.49 2.26
N SER A 877 10.39 -8.17 1.55
CA SER A 877 10.32 -7.78 0.14
C SER A 877 10.30 -8.97 -0.82
N HIS A 878 10.61 -10.15 -0.32
CA HIS A 878 10.58 -11.39 -1.08
C HIS A 878 9.18 -11.99 -1.13
N HIS A 879 8.93 -12.82 -2.14
CA HIS A 879 7.71 -13.61 -2.25
C HIS A 879 7.98 -14.98 -1.62
N GLU A 880 7.02 -15.47 -0.84
CA GLU A 880 7.11 -16.76 -0.15
C GLU A 880 6.03 -17.72 -0.65
N ASP A 881 6.36 -19.01 -0.68
CA ASP A 881 5.38 -20.06 -0.97
C ASP A 881 4.73 -20.51 0.34
N ILE A 882 3.46 -20.16 0.53
CA ILE A 882 2.68 -20.53 1.72
C ILE A 882 1.69 -21.67 1.43
N SER A 883 1.80 -22.33 0.27
CA SER A 883 0.86 -23.37 -0.18
C SER A 883 0.73 -24.53 0.80
N LEU A 884 1.80 -24.89 1.51
CA LEU A 884 1.78 -25.99 2.50
C LEU A 884 0.94 -25.67 3.75
N SER A 885 0.54 -24.41 3.95
CA SER A 885 -0.35 -23.99 5.04
C SER A 885 -1.85 -24.09 4.69
N PHE A 886 -2.16 -24.33 3.40
CA PHE A 886 -3.52 -24.48 2.87
C PHE A 886 -3.76 -25.92 2.45
#